data_AF-A0A7K1L432-F1
#
_entry.id   AF-A0A7K1L432-F1
#
_cell.length_a   1.000
_cell.length_b   1.000
_cell.length_c   1.000
_cell.angle_alpha   90.00
_cell.angle_beta   90.00
_cell.angle_gamma   90.00
#
_symmetry.space_group_name_H-M   'P 1'
#
loop_
_entity.id
_entity.type
_entity.pdbx_description
1 polymer ?
#
loop_
_entity_poly.entity_id
_entity_poly.type
_entity_poly.pdbx_seq_one_letter_code
_entity_poly.pdbx_strand_id
1 'polypeptide(L)'
;MASADRLVAGNAAALHAGKDEKYIRTQVVGTPWDQYYVAYERTYRDVPVVGGDFVVATDGQGRVRTLSVAQQQQITVGTTPKISQAAAAGSSRAALTSPDKAEVKPRLVVHALTKPRLAWESVVTGRDGKQPSRKKVYVDAQTGKRFDAQETIHAGTGTGIWEGSNLTIGTTQSGSTYTMRDPKRPGLTCADYSGGIFSGPDDTWGSTSKTSKEAGCVDTMYAAAGFWDLLKTFGRDGLRNGQWAPARVGLNAVNAYWNGTDAQFGHNQANQWITSTDVVDHEFGHGLDNFTPGGMSGGGTQEFVGDVWGASVEAFLNNPVDKPDYTVGEEVNLVGQGPIRNMYNPSQVNNDPNCYSSSVPRMEVHKAAGPGNHWFYLLAEGSNPGGGKPNSPVCQGGQVTGIGVLNAAKIFYNAMNMKTSGTSYPRYRTLTLSAAKNLDKTCDWFNKVKAAWDAVQLGAQSGDPTCTPGATTANTVGGGLPKVVAAPDINVENVKAHLQQLQTIASQNGGNRRSTGGGYLGSVSYVEQKLKAAGFTVTRQACSSGCTGGAGPNLIADWPGGNENNVYMFGAHLDSVGAGPGINDDGSGSAALLETALQLAQSKPTMLNHVRFGWWTDEEQGLRGSQFYTSRLPTAERSKIKGYFNFDMVGSPNAGYFIDYLNSPLSANLKGYFDSIKVPTEEVTECCSDDGSFRNIGVPTSTLSTGAGMRKSSAQAQKWGGTAGQAFDRCYHQSCDSYPANINTTALDRSADSMAWALWKVAVGGARAPDAAPVSTVPETLTVSNVSTVPSPDINVENVKGHLQQLQTIATQNGGTRRSTGAGYLGSVSYIEQKLKAAGFTVTRQACSSGCTGGAGPNLIADWPGGNENNVYMFGAHLDSVGAGPGINDNGTGSSAQLEVALQLAQSKPTMLNHVRFGWWTDEEQGLRGSKFYVGRLSTADRSKIKGYFNFDMVGSPNPGYFIDDINSPTAKNLKEYFDSINVPTEEVAECCSDDGSFRNAGIPTTFLFTGAPATKTAAQAKKWGGTAGQAFDRCYHQACDRYPNNVDTTALDRCSDAIAHALWKVAVSAAPAPGNSERT
;
A
#
# COMPACT_ATOMS: atom_id res chain seq x y z
N MET A 1 -18.15 -4.26 -16.20
CA MET A 1 -17.58 -5.62 -16.38
C MET A 1 -18.59 -6.61 -16.95
N ALA A 2 -19.68 -6.98 -16.26
CA ALA A 2 -20.67 -7.96 -16.76
C ALA A 2 -21.30 -7.61 -18.12
N SER A 3 -21.39 -6.32 -18.46
CA SER A 3 -21.84 -5.83 -19.76
C SER A 3 -20.83 -6.03 -20.89
N ALA A 4 -19.53 -5.92 -20.61
CA ALA A 4 -18.47 -6.26 -21.55
C ALA A 4 -18.47 -7.76 -21.83
N ASP A 5 -18.57 -8.59 -20.77
CA ASP A 5 -18.64 -10.04 -20.91
C ASP A 5 -19.91 -10.48 -21.69
N ARG A 6 -21.04 -9.79 -21.50
CA ARG A 6 -22.27 -10.01 -22.31
C ARG A 6 -22.10 -9.62 -23.77
N LEU A 7 -21.40 -8.52 -24.07
CA LEU A 7 -21.10 -8.12 -25.45
C LEU A 7 -20.23 -9.18 -26.14
N VAL A 8 -19.24 -9.73 -25.42
CA VAL A 8 -18.35 -10.79 -25.91
C VAL A 8 -19.12 -12.11 -26.11
N ALA A 9 -19.90 -12.53 -25.12
CA ALA A 9 -20.75 -13.72 -25.21
C ALA A 9 -21.81 -13.62 -26.32
N GLY A 10 -22.24 -12.40 -26.63
CA GLY A 10 -23.19 -12.11 -27.72
C GLY A 10 -22.57 -12.13 -29.13
N ASN A 11 -21.27 -12.42 -29.28
CA ASN A 11 -20.56 -12.43 -30.56
C ASN A 11 -20.80 -11.16 -31.38
N ALA A 12 -20.61 -9.98 -30.77
CA ALA A 12 -20.78 -8.71 -31.46
C ALA A 12 -20.02 -8.71 -32.82
N ALA A 13 -20.69 -8.28 -33.89
CA ALA A 13 -20.18 -8.41 -35.26
C ALA A 13 -18.78 -7.79 -35.45
N ALA A 14 -18.49 -6.69 -34.75
CA ALA A 14 -17.19 -6.01 -34.76
C ALA A 14 -16.03 -6.85 -34.21
N LEU A 15 -16.30 -7.93 -33.47
CA LEU A 15 -15.27 -8.85 -32.97
C LEU A 15 -14.74 -9.80 -34.06
N HIS A 16 -15.43 -9.91 -35.20
CA HIS A 16 -15.13 -10.88 -36.26
C HIS A 16 -14.99 -12.31 -35.75
N ALA A 17 -15.86 -12.70 -34.81
CA ALA A 17 -15.79 -13.96 -34.09
C ALA A 17 -15.89 -15.17 -35.04
N GLY A 18 -14.98 -16.13 -34.87
CA GLY A 18 -15.03 -17.44 -35.52
C GLY A 18 -15.48 -18.54 -34.56
N LYS A 19 -16.04 -19.63 -35.08
CA LYS A 19 -16.53 -20.78 -34.27
C LYS A 19 -15.44 -21.49 -33.44
N ASP A 20 -14.18 -21.30 -33.81
CA ASP A 20 -13.02 -21.96 -33.19
C ASP A 20 -12.23 -21.00 -32.27
N GLU A 21 -12.77 -19.80 -31.99
CA GLU A 21 -12.13 -18.79 -31.14
C GLU A 21 -12.61 -18.86 -29.69
N LYS A 22 -11.72 -18.56 -28.73
CA LYS A 22 -12.07 -18.33 -27.32
C LYS A 22 -11.53 -16.98 -26.88
N TYR A 23 -12.32 -16.24 -26.10
CA TYR A 23 -11.93 -14.94 -25.55
C TYR A 23 -11.52 -15.09 -24.09
N ILE A 24 -10.38 -14.51 -23.74
CA ILE A 24 -9.80 -14.55 -22.40
C ILE A 24 -9.69 -13.11 -21.93
N ARG A 25 -10.40 -12.78 -20.86
CA ARG A 25 -10.22 -11.47 -20.22
C ARG A 25 -8.86 -11.43 -19.55
N THR A 26 -8.05 -10.43 -19.88
CA THR A 26 -6.68 -10.30 -19.38
C THR A 26 -6.52 -9.17 -18.38
N GLN A 27 -7.31 -8.10 -18.49
CA GLN A 27 -7.18 -6.94 -17.62
C GLN A 27 -8.48 -6.15 -17.49
N VAL A 28 -8.68 -5.51 -16.34
CA VAL A 28 -9.70 -4.49 -16.13
C VAL A 28 -9.03 -3.25 -15.54
N VAL A 29 -9.22 -2.10 -16.19
CA VAL A 29 -8.70 -0.81 -15.72
C VAL A 29 -9.87 0.13 -15.47
N GLY A 30 -10.09 0.48 -14.20
CA GLY A 30 -11.02 1.54 -13.82
C GLY A 30 -10.32 2.90 -13.81
N THR A 31 -11.05 3.95 -14.15
CA THR A 31 -10.56 5.33 -14.05
C THR A 31 -11.44 6.16 -13.12
N PRO A 32 -10.92 7.28 -12.57
CA PRO A 32 -11.68 8.13 -11.63
C PRO A 32 -12.91 8.85 -12.21
N TRP A 33 -13.15 8.76 -13.53
CA TRP A 33 -14.22 9.51 -14.23
C TRP A 33 -15.34 8.59 -14.73
N ASP A 34 -15.62 7.51 -14.00
CA ASP A 34 -16.70 6.56 -14.32
C ASP A 34 -16.49 5.85 -15.68
N GLN A 35 -15.25 5.56 -16.06
CA GLN A 35 -14.90 4.75 -17.24
C GLN A 35 -14.07 3.53 -16.85
N TYR A 36 -14.40 2.39 -17.44
CA TYR A 36 -13.80 1.08 -17.19
C TYR A 36 -13.40 0.45 -18.52
N TYR A 37 -12.18 -0.02 -18.63
CA TYR A 37 -11.63 -0.66 -19.83
C TYR A 37 -11.38 -2.14 -19.53
N VAL A 38 -12.07 -3.02 -20.24
CA VAL A 38 -11.94 -4.48 -20.10
C VAL A 38 -11.20 -5.02 -21.31
N ALA A 39 -9.97 -5.47 -21.11
CA ALA A 39 -9.13 -6.02 -22.17
C ALA A 39 -9.32 -7.53 -22.29
N TYR A 40 -9.37 -8.01 -23.54
CA TYR A 40 -9.47 -9.41 -23.89
C TYR A 40 -8.38 -9.78 -24.87
N GLU A 41 -7.77 -10.94 -24.66
CA GLU A 41 -7.02 -11.68 -25.66
C GLU A 41 -7.90 -12.79 -26.25
N ARG A 42 -7.46 -13.40 -27.36
CA ARG A 42 -8.16 -14.55 -27.93
C ARG A 42 -7.23 -15.69 -28.32
N THR A 43 -7.76 -16.90 -28.29
CA THR A 43 -7.14 -18.09 -28.87
C THR A 43 -7.97 -18.58 -30.05
N TYR A 44 -7.34 -19.25 -31.01
CA TYR A 44 -7.98 -19.94 -32.14
C TYR A 44 -7.50 -21.38 -32.16
N ARG A 45 -8.42 -22.34 -31.92
CA ARG A 45 -8.09 -23.77 -31.68
C ARG A 45 -6.97 -23.95 -30.66
N ASP A 46 -7.12 -23.26 -29.53
CA ASP A 46 -6.18 -23.23 -28.40
C ASP A 46 -4.77 -22.66 -28.71
N VAL A 47 -4.58 -22.06 -29.89
CA VAL A 47 -3.36 -21.30 -30.22
C VAL A 47 -3.59 -19.81 -29.95
N PRO A 48 -2.72 -19.12 -29.17
CA PRO A 48 -2.84 -17.69 -28.93
C PRO A 48 -2.82 -16.86 -30.22
N VAL A 49 -3.67 -15.83 -30.30
CA VAL A 49 -3.74 -14.93 -31.47
C VAL A 49 -3.06 -13.60 -31.16
N VAL A 50 -2.04 -13.25 -31.95
CA VAL A 50 -1.39 -11.93 -31.93
C VAL A 50 -2.14 -11.01 -32.89
N GLY A 51 -2.62 -9.86 -32.41
CA GLY A 51 -3.50 -8.96 -33.18
C GLY A 51 -4.97 -9.38 -33.16
N GLY A 52 -5.35 -10.27 -32.23
CA GLY A 52 -6.75 -10.64 -31.97
C GLY A 52 -7.32 -9.97 -30.71
N ASP A 53 -6.54 -9.18 -30.00
CA ASP A 53 -6.97 -8.50 -28.78
C ASP A 53 -8.03 -7.43 -29.06
N PHE A 54 -8.79 -7.10 -28.02
CA PHE A 54 -9.77 -6.01 -28.06
C PHE A 54 -10.06 -5.49 -26.66
N VAL A 55 -10.55 -4.25 -26.59
CA VAL A 55 -10.90 -3.57 -25.34
C VAL A 55 -12.34 -3.10 -25.40
N VAL A 56 -13.11 -3.42 -24.37
CA VAL A 56 -14.46 -2.90 -24.16
C VAL A 56 -14.41 -1.80 -23.10
N ALA A 57 -14.71 -0.56 -23.50
CA ALA A 57 -14.88 0.55 -22.57
C ALA A 57 -16.34 0.62 -22.11
N THR A 58 -16.58 0.65 -20.81
CA THR A 58 -17.89 0.80 -20.19
C THR A 58 -17.92 1.96 -19.20
N ASP A 59 -19.08 2.58 -18.99
CA ASP A 59 -19.26 3.47 -17.84
C ASP A 59 -19.52 2.69 -16.53
N GLY A 60 -19.59 3.35 -15.37
CA GLY A 60 -19.85 2.67 -14.10
C GLY A 60 -21.30 2.26 -13.87
N GLN A 61 -22.21 2.60 -14.79
CA GLN A 61 -23.53 1.94 -14.87
C GLN A 61 -23.49 0.70 -15.78
N GLY A 62 -22.32 0.37 -16.32
CA GLY A 62 -22.10 -0.80 -17.17
C GLY A 62 -22.60 -0.63 -18.61
N ARG A 63 -22.86 0.58 -19.11
CA ARG A 63 -23.16 0.78 -20.53
C ARG A 63 -21.86 0.69 -21.32
N VAL A 64 -21.85 -0.07 -22.41
CA VAL A 64 -20.71 -0.08 -23.34
C VAL A 64 -20.65 1.25 -24.07
N ARG A 65 -19.53 1.96 -23.92
CA ARG A 65 -19.28 3.26 -24.54
C ARG A 65 -18.50 3.12 -25.83
N THR A 66 -17.47 2.26 -25.83
CA THR A 66 -16.62 2.01 -26.98
C THR A 66 -16.17 0.56 -27.00
N LEU A 67 -16.02 0.00 -28.20
CA LEU A 67 -15.38 -1.27 -28.45
C LEU A 67 -14.23 -1.03 -29.44
N SER A 68 -13.00 -1.34 -29.02
CA SER A 68 -11.80 -1.24 -29.86
C SER A 68 -11.29 -2.64 -30.16
N VAL A 69 -11.24 -3.05 -31.44
CA VAL A 69 -10.91 -4.42 -31.87
C VAL A 69 -9.72 -4.41 -32.82
N ALA A 70 -8.69 -5.21 -32.54
CA ALA A 70 -7.51 -5.31 -33.41
C ALA A 70 -7.76 -6.15 -34.68
N GLN A 71 -8.60 -7.18 -34.59
CA GLN A 71 -8.88 -8.10 -35.68
C GLN A 71 -9.82 -7.50 -36.73
N GLN A 72 -9.47 -7.62 -38.01
CA GLN A 72 -10.26 -7.07 -39.13
C GLN A 72 -11.03 -8.11 -39.94
N GLN A 73 -10.76 -9.41 -39.71
CA GLN A 73 -11.35 -10.52 -40.47
C GLN A 73 -11.34 -11.82 -39.65
N GLN A 74 -12.18 -12.79 -40.00
CA GLN A 74 -12.18 -14.11 -39.35
C GLN A 74 -10.89 -14.88 -39.62
N ILE A 75 -10.46 -15.66 -38.64
CA ILE A 75 -9.29 -16.55 -38.76
C ILE A 75 -9.72 -17.89 -39.39
N THR A 76 -9.04 -18.29 -40.47
CA THR A 76 -9.32 -19.55 -41.19
C THR A 76 -8.07 -20.41 -41.44
N VAL A 77 -7.05 -20.29 -40.57
CA VAL A 77 -5.76 -20.96 -40.76
C VAL A 77 -5.74 -22.36 -40.14
N GLY A 78 -4.83 -23.22 -40.61
CA GLY A 78 -4.49 -24.47 -39.91
C GLY A 78 -3.55 -24.21 -38.72
N THR A 79 -3.65 -25.01 -37.66
CA THR A 79 -2.86 -24.86 -36.43
C THR A 79 -1.74 -25.89 -36.26
N THR A 80 -1.50 -26.73 -37.27
CA THR A 80 -0.41 -27.71 -37.26
C THR A 80 0.85 -27.11 -37.91
N PRO A 81 1.95 -26.90 -37.17
CA PRO A 81 3.20 -26.40 -37.73
C PRO A 81 3.90 -27.50 -38.56
N LYS A 82 4.44 -27.15 -39.74
CA LYS A 82 5.34 -28.04 -40.50
C LYS A 82 6.80 -27.92 -40.06
N ILE A 83 7.16 -26.77 -39.51
CA ILE A 83 8.50 -26.47 -39.03
C ILE A 83 8.53 -26.63 -37.52
N SER A 84 9.54 -27.35 -37.00
CA SER A 84 9.71 -27.58 -35.57
C SER A 84 10.04 -26.29 -34.81
N GLN A 85 9.74 -26.28 -33.51
CA GLN A 85 10.11 -25.18 -32.61
C GLN A 85 11.62 -24.89 -32.63
N ALA A 86 12.45 -25.93 -32.74
CA ALA A 86 13.90 -25.81 -32.82
C ALA A 86 14.37 -25.17 -34.14
N ALA A 87 13.76 -25.54 -35.28
CA ALA A 87 14.07 -24.92 -36.56
C ALA A 87 13.65 -23.44 -36.59
N ALA A 88 12.49 -23.11 -36.00
CA ALA A 88 12.08 -21.72 -35.82
C ALA A 88 13.02 -20.93 -34.91
N ALA A 89 13.54 -21.55 -33.83
CA ALA A 89 14.52 -20.92 -32.95
C ALA A 89 15.80 -20.54 -33.70
N GLY A 90 16.26 -21.39 -34.64
CA GLY A 90 17.37 -21.08 -35.54
C GLY A 90 17.09 -19.85 -36.41
N SER A 91 15.94 -19.80 -37.09
CA SER A 91 15.52 -18.65 -37.91
C SER A 91 15.36 -17.37 -37.10
N SER A 92 14.89 -17.47 -35.85
CA SER A 92 14.74 -16.33 -34.94
C SER A 92 16.09 -15.78 -34.49
N ARG A 93 17.04 -16.65 -34.12
CA ARG A 93 18.40 -16.24 -33.73
C ARG A 93 19.11 -15.46 -34.83
N ALA A 94 18.87 -15.81 -36.10
CA ALA A 94 19.38 -15.10 -37.27
C ALA A 94 18.72 -13.73 -37.52
N ALA A 95 17.89 -13.22 -36.60
CA ALA A 95 17.42 -11.84 -36.62
C ALA A 95 18.42 -10.84 -36.01
N LEU A 96 19.49 -11.34 -35.36
CA LEU A 96 20.59 -10.58 -34.80
C LEU A 96 21.92 -11.07 -35.38
N THR A 97 22.91 -10.19 -35.55
CA THR A 97 24.26 -10.61 -35.97
C THR A 97 24.97 -11.47 -34.92
N SER A 98 24.74 -11.18 -33.64
CA SER A 98 25.38 -11.86 -32.51
C SER A 98 24.37 -12.14 -31.39
N PRO A 99 23.49 -13.16 -31.54
CA PRO A 99 22.52 -13.53 -30.52
C PRO A 99 23.19 -14.17 -29.29
N ASP A 100 22.66 -13.88 -28.11
CA ASP A 100 23.16 -14.43 -26.84
C ASP A 100 23.09 -15.97 -26.80
N LYS A 101 23.92 -16.57 -25.95
CA LYS A 101 23.98 -18.05 -25.79
C LYS A 101 22.71 -18.65 -25.17
N ALA A 102 21.83 -17.82 -24.60
CA ALA A 102 20.56 -18.27 -24.04
C ALA A 102 19.71 -19.02 -25.09
N GLU A 103 19.02 -20.07 -24.63
CA GLU A 103 18.15 -20.87 -25.48
C GLU A 103 16.92 -20.03 -25.89
N VAL A 104 16.65 -19.94 -27.20
CA VAL A 104 15.44 -19.29 -27.73
C VAL A 104 14.34 -20.34 -27.82
N LYS A 105 13.21 -20.10 -27.14
CA LYS A 105 12.07 -21.02 -27.09
C LYS A 105 10.85 -20.39 -27.76
N PRO A 106 10.69 -20.50 -29.10
CA PRO A 106 9.55 -19.92 -29.78
C PRO A 106 8.24 -20.57 -29.35
N ARG A 107 7.18 -19.79 -29.10
CA ARG A 107 5.82 -20.31 -28.86
C ARG A 107 4.98 -20.22 -30.12
N LEU A 108 4.08 -21.18 -30.32
CA LEU A 108 3.17 -21.18 -31.47
C LEU A 108 2.07 -20.13 -31.27
N VAL A 109 1.84 -19.29 -32.28
CA VAL A 109 0.80 -18.25 -32.30
C VAL A 109 0.11 -18.20 -33.67
N VAL A 110 -1.10 -17.67 -33.73
CA VAL A 110 -1.69 -17.18 -34.98
C VAL A 110 -1.43 -15.68 -35.04
N HIS A 111 -0.69 -15.22 -36.05
CA HIS A 111 -0.43 -13.79 -36.24
C HIS A 111 -1.47 -13.20 -37.20
N ALA A 112 -2.33 -12.32 -36.69
CA ALA A 112 -3.54 -11.83 -37.35
C ALA A 112 -3.57 -10.31 -37.59
N LEU A 113 -2.47 -9.58 -37.36
CA LEU A 113 -2.38 -8.13 -37.62
C LEU A 113 -2.57 -7.73 -39.10
N THR A 114 -2.38 -8.67 -40.04
CA THR A 114 -2.68 -8.47 -41.47
C THR A 114 -3.44 -9.69 -42.01
N LYS A 115 -2.79 -10.55 -42.81
CA LYS A 115 -3.34 -11.84 -43.24
C LYS A 115 -3.01 -12.90 -42.18
N PRO A 116 -4.04 -13.50 -41.53
CA PRO A 116 -3.84 -14.54 -40.53
C PRO A 116 -2.92 -15.65 -41.05
N ARG A 117 -1.92 -16.02 -40.26
CA ARG A 117 -1.02 -17.16 -40.52
C ARG A 117 -0.53 -17.77 -39.22
N LEU A 118 -0.23 -19.07 -39.25
CA LEU A 118 0.41 -19.75 -38.14
C LEU A 118 1.90 -19.37 -38.08
N ALA A 119 2.36 -18.97 -36.90
CA ALA A 119 3.72 -18.47 -36.70
C ALA A 119 4.31 -18.98 -35.38
N TRP A 120 5.63 -19.00 -35.31
CA TRP A 120 6.40 -19.14 -34.09
C TRP A 120 6.83 -17.74 -33.64
N GLU A 121 6.37 -17.31 -32.47
CA GLU A 121 6.79 -16.07 -31.82
C GLU A 121 7.93 -16.36 -30.84
N SER A 122 8.98 -15.55 -30.86
CA SER A 122 10.12 -15.69 -29.96
C SER A 122 10.67 -14.33 -29.57
N VAL A 123 11.40 -14.26 -28.47
CA VAL A 123 12.24 -13.11 -28.13
C VAL A 123 13.69 -13.53 -28.26
N VAL A 124 14.49 -12.70 -28.92
CA VAL A 124 15.91 -12.93 -29.16
C VAL A 124 16.66 -11.72 -28.63
N THR A 125 17.60 -11.95 -27.71
CA THR A 125 18.48 -10.93 -27.14
C THR A 125 19.90 -11.15 -27.64
N GLY A 126 20.67 -10.08 -27.81
CA GLY A 126 22.07 -10.13 -28.18
C GLY A 126 22.54 -8.80 -28.74
N ARG A 127 23.29 -8.84 -29.84
CA ARG A 127 23.72 -7.64 -30.57
C ARG A 127 23.36 -7.71 -32.04
N ASP A 128 22.98 -6.58 -32.60
CA ASP A 128 22.82 -6.37 -34.04
C ASP A 128 23.88 -5.35 -34.50
N GLY A 129 24.88 -5.82 -35.22
CA GLY A 129 26.16 -5.12 -35.36
C GLY A 129 26.89 -4.95 -34.02
N LYS A 130 27.23 -3.71 -33.69
CA LYS A 130 27.87 -3.34 -32.41
C LYS A 130 26.85 -3.06 -31.30
N GLN A 131 25.57 -2.90 -31.64
CA GLN A 131 24.56 -2.38 -30.71
C GLN A 131 23.84 -3.49 -29.94
N PRO A 132 23.60 -3.33 -28.63
CA PRO A 132 22.69 -4.20 -27.88
C PRO A 132 21.28 -4.17 -28.49
N SER A 133 20.66 -5.33 -28.67
CA SER A 133 19.36 -5.46 -29.32
C SER A 133 18.53 -6.58 -28.68
N ARG A 134 17.21 -6.41 -28.68
CA ARG A 134 16.26 -7.41 -28.21
C ARG A 134 15.04 -7.41 -29.12
N LYS A 135 14.96 -8.37 -30.04
CA LYS A 135 13.87 -8.44 -31.02
C LYS A 135 12.82 -9.47 -30.63
N LYS A 136 11.55 -9.10 -30.76
CA LYS A 136 10.43 -10.04 -30.83
C LYS A 136 10.29 -10.49 -32.28
N VAL A 137 10.53 -11.76 -32.56
CA VAL A 137 10.66 -12.32 -33.91
C VAL A 137 9.54 -13.31 -34.21
N TYR A 138 8.94 -13.18 -35.40
CA TYR A 138 7.90 -14.08 -35.90
C TYR A 138 8.39 -14.85 -37.12
N VAL A 139 8.32 -16.17 -37.03
CA VAL A 139 8.72 -17.11 -38.08
C VAL A 139 7.49 -17.87 -38.57
N ASP A 140 7.28 -17.92 -39.88
CA ASP A 140 6.15 -18.62 -40.47
C ASP A 140 6.25 -20.12 -40.17
N ALA A 141 5.22 -20.69 -39.53
CA ALA A 141 5.27 -22.06 -39.04
C ALA A 141 5.15 -23.14 -40.14
N GLN A 142 4.90 -22.73 -41.39
CA GLN A 142 4.82 -23.61 -42.55
C GLN A 142 6.11 -23.61 -43.37
N THR A 143 6.75 -22.44 -43.49
CA THR A 143 7.91 -22.24 -44.37
C THR A 143 9.24 -22.03 -43.63
N GLY A 144 9.20 -21.68 -42.34
CA GLY A 144 10.38 -21.43 -41.52
C GLY A 144 11.04 -20.07 -41.81
N LYS A 145 10.43 -19.27 -42.70
CA LYS A 145 10.91 -17.93 -43.04
C LYS A 145 10.44 -16.91 -42.00
N ARG A 146 11.36 -16.09 -41.50
CA ARG A 146 11.03 -14.90 -40.72
C ARG A 146 10.24 -13.95 -41.60
N PHE A 147 9.08 -13.50 -41.13
CA PHE A 147 8.24 -12.56 -41.86
C PHE A 147 8.00 -11.26 -41.09
N ASP A 148 8.32 -11.23 -39.80
CA ASP A 148 8.23 -10.03 -38.98
C ASP A 148 9.24 -10.10 -37.83
N ALA A 149 9.74 -8.94 -37.42
CA ALA A 149 10.61 -8.77 -36.25
C ALA A 149 10.49 -7.33 -35.74
N GLN A 150 10.23 -7.19 -34.44
CA GLN A 150 10.08 -5.91 -33.76
C GLN A 150 11.21 -5.71 -32.76
N GLU A 151 11.94 -4.61 -32.86
CA GLU A 151 12.95 -4.21 -31.86
C GLU A 151 12.26 -3.76 -30.55
N THR A 152 12.80 -4.17 -29.41
CA THR A 152 12.25 -3.86 -28.07
C THR A 152 13.24 -3.11 -27.18
N ILE A 153 14.48 -2.89 -27.63
CA ILE A 153 15.44 -1.96 -27.05
C ILE A 153 15.72 -0.85 -28.07
N HIS A 154 15.37 0.40 -27.76
CA HIS A 154 15.80 1.57 -28.55
C HIS A 154 16.60 2.53 -27.66
N ALA A 155 17.81 2.83 -28.11
CA ALA A 155 18.79 3.68 -27.46
C ALA A 155 19.74 4.17 -28.56
N GLY A 156 19.36 5.24 -29.26
CA GLY A 156 20.24 5.90 -30.21
C GLY A 156 21.48 6.41 -29.50
N THR A 157 22.62 6.39 -30.19
CA THR A 157 23.87 6.94 -29.66
C THR A 157 24.04 8.36 -30.16
N GLY A 158 24.19 9.31 -29.26
CA GLY A 158 24.28 10.73 -29.56
C GLY A 158 25.64 11.34 -29.28
N THR A 159 26.02 12.33 -30.07
CA THR A 159 27.04 13.34 -29.72
C THR A 159 26.36 14.70 -29.62
N GLY A 160 26.29 15.19 -28.40
CA GLY A 160 25.74 16.48 -28.01
C GLY A 160 26.71 17.64 -28.21
N ILE A 161 26.22 18.85 -28.05
CA ILE A 161 27.03 20.08 -28.12
C ILE A 161 27.76 20.29 -26.79
N TRP A 162 27.02 20.14 -25.70
CA TRP A 162 27.42 20.48 -24.33
C TRP A 162 27.63 19.20 -23.51
N GLU A 163 26.84 18.16 -23.79
CA GLU A 163 26.84 16.93 -22.99
C GLU A 163 27.91 15.91 -23.40
N GLY A 164 28.64 16.17 -24.48
CA GLY A 164 29.70 15.30 -24.97
C GLY A 164 29.22 14.17 -25.89
N SER A 165 29.92 13.03 -25.88
CA SER A 165 29.71 11.94 -26.85
C SER A 165 29.36 10.62 -26.19
N ASN A 166 28.79 9.70 -26.97
CA ASN A 166 28.27 8.39 -26.51
C ASN A 166 27.07 8.51 -25.56
N LEU A 167 26.28 9.57 -25.74
CA LEU A 167 25.04 9.77 -25.00
C LEU A 167 24.01 8.75 -25.45
N THR A 168 23.21 8.24 -24.52
CA THR A 168 22.10 7.33 -24.85
C THR A 168 20.80 8.14 -24.88
N ILE A 169 20.16 8.20 -26.06
CA ILE A 169 18.89 8.89 -26.25
C ILE A 169 17.79 7.94 -26.74
N GLY A 170 16.55 8.20 -26.36
CA GLY A 170 15.41 7.41 -26.82
C GLY A 170 15.01 7.77 -28.25
N THR A 171 14.99 6.77 -29.13
CA THR A 171 14.65 6.94 -30.56
C THR A 171 13.64 5.89 -31.00
N THR A 172 12.94 6.14 -32.11
CA THR A 172 11.97 5.19 -32.68
C THR A 172 12.32 4.91 -34.12
N GLN A 173 12.45 3.62 -34.48
CA GLN A 173 12.65 3.18 -35.85
C GLN A 173 11.30 2.90 -36.54
N SER A 174 11.11 3.42 -37.75
CA SER A 174 10.01 3.08 -38.65
C SER A 174 10.57 2.80 -40.04
N GLY A 175 10.45 1.55 -40.51
CA GLY A 175 11.11 1.12 -41.75
C GLY A 175 12.63 1.27 -41.64
N SER A 176 13.23 1.98 -42.61
CA SER A 176 14.67 2.30 -42.62
C SER A 176 15.01 3.66 -42.00
N THR A 177 14.06 4.31 -41.32
CA THR A 177 14.23 5.67 -40.78
C THR A 177 14.11 5.64 -39.27
N TYR A 178 15.07 6.25 -38.58
CA TYR A 178 15.03 6.51 -37.15
C TYR A 178 14.52 7.92 -36.90
N THR A 179 13.85 8.14 -35.78
CA THR A 179 13.33 9.45 -35.35
C THR A 179 13.64 9.71 -33.88
N MET A 180 13.93 10.96 -33.51
CA MET A 180 14.11 11.38 -32.11
C MET A 180 12.79 11.44 -31.35
N ARG A 181 12.26 10.24 -31.07
CA ARG A 181 11.06 9.99 -30.29
C ARG A 181 11.37 8.88 -29.30
N ASP A 182 11.27 9.18 -28.00
CA ASP A 182 11.56 8.21 -26.96
C ASP A 182 10.36 7.26 -26.73
N PRO A 183 10.49 5.95 -27.00
CA PRO A 183 9.41 5.00 -26.77
C PRO A 183 9.22 4.63 -25.28
N LYS A 184 10.23 4.89 -24.43
CA LYS A 184 10.17 4.65 -22.98
C LYS A 184 9.54 5.82 -22.23
N ARG A 185 9.55 7.01 -22.82
CA ARG A 185 9.06 8.26 -22.23
C ARG A 185 8.05 8.91 -23.19
N PRO A 186 6.78 8.45 -23.18
CA PRO A 186 5.75 8.95 -24.08
C PRO A 186 5.68 10.49 -24.07
N GLY A 187 5.64 11.11 -25.24
CA GLY A 187 5.62 12.57 -25.39
C GLY A 187 6.99 13.24 -25.52
N LEU A 188 8.09 12.58 -25.13
CA LEU A 188 9.44 13.12 -25.32
C LEU A 188 9.88 12.96 -26.79
N THR A 189 10.00 14.10 -27.47
CA THR A 189 10.47 14.18 -28.86
C THR A 189 11.28 15.45 -29.07
N CYS A 190 12.25 15.45 -29.98
CA CYS A 190 12.95 16.66 -30.38
C CYS A 190 12.84 16.93 -31.89
N ALA A 191 12.53 18.18 -32.24
CA ALA A 191 12.28 18.63 -33.60
C ALA A 191 13.07 19.90 -33.93
N ASP A 192 13.28 20.17 -35.23
CA ASP A 192 13.67 21.51 -35.66
C ASP A 192 12.50 22.46 -35.40
N TYR A 193 12.79 23.63 -34.81
CA TYR A 193 11.85 24.71 -34.61
C TYR A 193 11.00 25.01 -35.87
N SER A 194 11.63 25.11 -37.02
CA SER A 194 10.98 25.41 -38.30
C SER A 194 10.55 24.15 -39.07
N GLY A 195 10.72 22.97 -38.49
CA GLY A 195 10.60 21.68 -39.19
C GLY A 195 9.91 20.59 -38.38
N GLY A 196 10.20 19.34 -38.75
CA GLY A 196 9.68 18.14 -38.12
C GLY A 196 10.64 17.55 -37.07
N ILE A 197 10.21 16.44 -36.47
CA ILE A 197 11.06 15.62 -35.60
C ILE A 197 12.29 15.18 -36.39
N PHE A 198 13.47 15.28 -35.79
CA PHE A 198 14.71 14.85 -36.44
C PHE A 198 14.61 13.38 -36.84
N SER A 199 14.97 13.09 -38.09
CA SER A 199 14.88 11.76 -38.69
C SER A 199 16.13 11.44 -39.51
N GLY A 200 16.65 10.22 -39.40
CA GLY A 200 17.90 9.81 -40.07
C GLY A 200 17.85 8.35 -40.57
N PRO A 201 18.78 7.95 -41.45
CA PRO A 201 18.89 6.58 -41.96
C PRO A 201 19.56 5.61 -40.97
N ASP A 202 20.20 6.13 -39.92
CA ASP A 202 20.84 5.36 -38.85
C ASP A 202 20.44 5.91 -37.47
N ASP A 203 20.86 5.23 -36.41
CA ASP A 203 20.55 5.59 -35.03
C ASP A 203 21.75 6.24 -34.31
N THR A 204 22.60 6.94 -35.08
CA THR A 204 23.72 7.73 -34.57
C THR A 204 23.45 9.21 -34.84
N TRP A 205 23.41 10.00 -33.78
CA TRP A 205 22.84 11.35 -33.85
C TRP A 205 23.85 12.42 -33.42
N GLY A 206 23.75 13.60 -34.03
CA GLY A 206 24.44 14.80 -33.56
C GLY A 206 25.92 14.87 -33.97
N SER A 207 26.62 15.84 -33.39
CA SER A 207 27.99 16.23 -33.76
C SER A 207 28.55 17.18 -32.70
N THR A 208 29.86 17.44 -32.72
CA THR A 208 30.47 18.48 -31.87
C THR A 208 30.25 19.92 -32.37
N SER A 209 29.50 20.11 -33.47
CA SER A 209 29.22 21.44 -34.01
C SER A 209 28.18 22.17 -33.16
N LYS A 210 28.58 23.29 -32.55
CA LYS A 210 27.70 24.12 -31.72
C LYS A 210 26.54 24.80 -32.48
N THR A 211 26.55 24.74 -33.81
CA THR A 211 25.48 25.24 -34.69
C THR A 211 24.64 24.11 -35.28
N SER A 212 24.88 22.85 -34.91
CA SER A 212 24.05 21.72 -35.34
C SER A 212 22.80 21.60 -34.48
N LYS A 213 21.63 21.84 -35.07
CA LYS A 213 20.34 21.67 -34.37
C LYS A 213 20.11 20.23 -33.94
N GLU A 214 20.60 19.27 -34.73
CA GLU A 214 20.51 17.84 -34.38
C GLU A 214 21.34 17.53 -33.13
N ALA A 215 22.55 18.08 -33.03
CA ALA A 215 23.38 17.95 -31.82
C ALA A 215 22.70 18.60 -30.60
N GLY A 216 22.09 19.78 -30.76
CA GLY A 216 21.34 20.40 -29.66
C GLY A 216 20.11 19.58 -29.26
N CYS A 217 19.47 18.88 -30.21
CA CYS A 217 18.41 17.94 -29.91
C CYS A 217 18.92 16.66 -29.21
N VAL A 218 20.15 16.22 -29.45
CA VAL A 218 20.77 15.13 -28.67
C VAL A 218 20.89 15.55 -27.21
N ASP A 219 21.46 16.72 -26.92
CA ASP A 219 21.56 17.23 -25.54
C ASP A 219 20.18 17.29 -24.89
N THR A 220 19.21 17.87 -25.61
CA THR A 220 17.82 18.04 -25.12
C THR A 220 17.15 16.70 -24.77
N MET A 221 17.31 15.68 -25.62
CA MET A 221 16.73 14.35 -25.38
C MET A 221 17.42 13.64 -24.21
N TYR A 222 18.73 13.86 -24.02
CA TYR A 222 19.51 13.31 -22.92
C TYR A 222 19.10 13.92 -21.57
N ALA A 223 19.10 15.26 -21.48
CA ALA A 223 18.73 16.00 -20.28
C ALA A 223 17.28 15.67 -19.83
N ALA A 224 16.31 15.80 -20.75
CA ALA A 224 14.90 15.52 -20.47
C ALA A 224 14.64 14.06 -20.03
N ALA A 225 15.39 13.10 -20.57
CA ALA A 225 15.31 11.71 -20.13
C ALA A 225 15.83 11.53 -18.70
N GLY A 226 16.91 12.23 -18.36
CA GLY A 226 17.44 12.35 -17.00
C GLY A 226 16.43 12.93 -16.03
N PHE A 227 15.75 14.02 -16.42
CA PHE A 227 14.74 14.63 -15.58
C PHE A 227 13.54 13.71 -15.33
N TRP A 228 13.03 13.01 -16.36
CA TRP A 228 12.00 11.99 -16.14
C TRP A 228 12.46 10.94 -15.13
N ASP A 229 13.69 10.44 -15.27
CA ASP A 229 14.21 9.39 -14.40
C ASP A 229 14.40 9.86 -12.95
N LEU A 230 14.84 11.10 -12.75
CA LEU A 230 14.89 11.75 -11.45
C LEU A 230 13.48 11.80 -10.81
N LEU A 231 12.47 12.26 -11.57
CA LEU A 231 11.08 12.32 -11.09
C LEU A 231 10.51 10.94 -10.75
N LYS A 232 10.90 9.88 -11.47
CA LYS A 232 10.55 8.50 -11.12
C LYS A 232 11.07 8.09 -9.75
N THR A 233 12.26 8.55 -9.35
CA THR A 233 12.78 8.30 -7.98
C THR A 233 11.92 8.95 -6.90
N PHE A 234 11.13 9.97 -7.25
CA PHE A 234 10.17 10.64 -6.38
C PHE A 234 8.74 10.11 -6.52
N GLY A 235 8.53 9.03 -7.29
CA GLY A 235 7.23 8.40 -7.48
C GLY A 235 6.34 9.10 -8.52
N ARG A 236 6.91 9.94 -9.39
CA ARG A 236 6.19 10.61 -10.48
C ARG A 236 6.57 10.03 -11.84
N ASP A 237 5.57 9.78 -12.68
CA ASP A 237 5.77 9.32 -14.05
C ASP A 237 5.43 10.44 -15.05
N GLY A 238 6.46 11.10 -15.56
CA GLY A 238 6.38 12.19 -16.54
C GLY A 238 5.95 13.56 -15.98
N LEU A 239 5.78 14.53 -16.88
CA LEU A 239 5.24 15.86 -16.53
C LEU A 239 3.73 15.80 -16.26
N ARG A 240 2.98 14.95 -16.95
CA ARG A 240 1.52 14.82 -16.77
C ARG A 240 1.02 13.43 -17.17
N ASN A 241 0.46 12.67 -16.23
CA ASN A 241 -0.23 11.39 -16.49
C ASN A 241 0.60 10.39 -17.33
N GLY A 242 1.89 10.20 -17.02
CA GLY A 242 2.76 9.31 -17.81
C GLY A 242 3.11 9.87 -19.19
N GLN A 243 3.06 11.19 -19.37
CA GLN A 243 3.49 11.90 -20.59
C GLN A 243 4.54 12.98 -20.26
N TRP A 244 5.50 13.16 -21.17
CA TRP A 244 6.42 14.29 -21.23
C TRP A 244 5.85 15.38 -22.13
N ALA A 245 6.71 16.29 -22.57
CA ALA A 245 6.42 17.30 -23.57
C ALA A 245 7.41 17.25 -24.75
N PRO A 246 7.01 17.70 -25.94
CA PRO A 246 7.92 17.91 -27.06
C PRO A 246 8.95 19.02 -26.76
N ALA A 247 10.09 18.96 -27.46
CA ALA A 247 11.07 20.02 -27.51
C ALA A 247 11.39 20.44 -28.96
N ARG A 248 11.80 21.70 -29.13
CA ARG A 248 12.17 22.28 -30.42
C ARG A 248 13.49 23.02 -30.31
N VAL A 249 14.46 22.67 -31.15
CA VAL A 249 15.75 23.36 -31.27
C VAL A 249 15.80 24.10 -32.59
N GLY A 250 16.29 25.34 -32.59
CA GLY A 250 16.41 26.15 -33.80
C GLY A 250 15.63 27.47 -33.77
N LEU A 251 15.13 27.89 -32.61
CA LEU A 251 14.49 29.18 -32.44
C LEU A 251 15.50 30.30 -32.78
N ASN A 252 15.12 31.23 -33.66
CA ASN A 252 15.99 32.35 -34.02
C ASN A 252 15.86 33.50 -33.01
N ALA A 253 16.25 33.22 -31.76
CA ALA A 253 16.27 34.19 -30.68
C ALA A 253 17.39 33.86 -29.70
N VAL A 254 17.91 34.90 -29.04
CA VAL A 254 18.81 34.73 -27.89
C VAL A 254 18.01 34.43 -26.63
N ASN A 255 17.35 33.26 -26.63
CA ASN A 255 16.47 32.84 -25.55
C ASN A 255 16.10 31.35 -25.62
N ALA A 256 15.66 30.78 -24.50
CA ALA A 256 14.87 29.56 -24.43
C ALA A 256 13.56 29.87 -23.67
N TYR A 257 12.50 29.08 -23.90
CA TYR A 257 11.29 29.21 -23.09
C TYR A 257 10.39 27.98 -23.16
N TRP A 258 9.64 27.75 -22.08
CA TRP A 258 8.46 26.90 -22.02
C TRP A 258 7.19 27.69 -22.37
N ASN A 259 6.41 27.21 -23.35
CA ASN A 259 5.21 27.91 -23.83
C ASN A 259 3.88 27.41 -23.23
N GLY A 260 3.93 26.42 -22.33
CA GLY A 260 2.75 25.72 -21.80
C GLY A 260 2.53 24.32 -22.34
N THR A 261 3.11 23.99 -23.51
CA THR A 261 2.96 22.70 -24.19
C THR A 261 4.27 22.05 -24.62
N ASP A 262 5.28 22.83 -24.98
CA ASP A 262 6.59 22.39 -25.45
C ASP A 262 7.71 23.36 -25.01
N ALA A 263 8.93 22.84 -24.92
CA ALA A 263 10.14 23.62 -24.64
C ALA A 263 10.81 24.05 -25.96
N GLN A 264 11.24 25.31 -26.05
CA GLN A 264 11.79 25.89 -27.28
C GLN A 264 13.16 26.50 -27.01
N PHE A 265 14.16 26.06 -27.76
CA PHE A 265 15.57 26.41 -27.55
C PHE A 265 16.12 27.22 -28.72
N GLY A 266 16.61 28.43 -28.39
CA GLY A 266 17.27 29.33 -29.32
C GLY A 266 18.78 29.23 -29.28
N HIS A 267 19.46 30.35 -29.50
CA HIS A 267 20.93 30.39 -29.61
C HIS A 267 21.56 31.44 -28.70
N ASN A 268 22.86 31.38 -28.43
CA ASN A 268 23.58 32.46 -27.75
C ASN A 268 23.95 33.58 -28.74
N GLN A 269 24.58 34.65 -28.25
CA GLN A 269 25.05 35.75 -29.11
C GLN A 269 26.08 35.34 -30.18
N ALA A 270 26.74 34.19 -30.00
CA ALA A 270 27.65 33.59 -30.98
C ALA A 270 26.95 32.64 -31.97
N ASN A 271 25.60 32.64 -32.00
CA ASN A 271 24.75 31.77 -32.82
C ASN A 271 24.93 30.26 -32.54
N GLN A 272 25.25 29.88 -31.31
CA GLN A 272 25.37 28.49 -30.87
C GLN A 272 24.11 28.07 -30.11
N TRP A 273 23.60 26.85 -30.33
CA TRP A 273 22.37 26.40 -29.66
C TRP A 273 22.55 26.22 -28.15
N ILE A 274 21.57 26.64 -27.35
CA ILE A 274 21.67 26.73 -25.88
C ILE A 274 20.98 25.54 -25.18
N THR A 275 21.50 24.34 -25.38
CA THR A 275 20.85 23.09 -24.94
C THR A 275 21.66 22.34 -23.89
N SER A 276 22.42 23.03 -23.04
CA SER A 276 23.02 22.41 -21.84
C SER A 276 21.94 21.90 -20.89
N THR A 277 22.26 20.90 -20.05
CA THR A 277 21.28 20.23 -19.18
C THR A 277 20.55 21.24 -18.28
N ASP A 278 21.29 22.17 -17.69
CA ASP A 278 20.74 23.20 -16.80
C ASP A 278 19.68 24.07 -17.49
N VAL A 279 19.92 24.51 -18.74
CA VAL A 279 18.99 25.30 -19.55
C VAL A 279 17.81 24.44 -20.02
N VAL A 280 18.06 23.20 -20.45
CA VAL A 280 16.99 22.31 -20.90
C VAL A 280 16.01 22.00 -19.78
N ASP A 281 16.53 21.64 -18.60
CA ASP A 281 15.71 21.25 -17.48
C ASP A 281 15.22 22.43 -16.64
N HIS A 282 15.76 23.65 -16.85
CA HIS A 282 15.09 24.89 -16.48
C HIS A 282 13.74 25.02 -17.20
N GLU A 283 13.71 24.85 -18.52
CA GLU A 283 12.48 24.96 -19.30
C GLU A 283 11.49 23.83 -19.00
N PHE A 284 11.97 22.59 -18.88
CA PHE A 284 11.09 21.50 -18.42
C PHE A 284 10.69 21.66 -16.94
N GLY A 285 11.46 22.39 -16.13
CA GLY A 285 11.15 22.78 -14.77
C GLY A 285 9.92 23.68 -14.72
N HIS A 286 9.81 24.65 -15.63
CA HIS A 286 8.57 25.41 -15.85
C HIS A 286 7.41 24.51 -16.28
N GLY A 287 7.66 23.49 -17.11
CA GLY A 287 6.67 22.47 -17.46
C GLY A 287 6.16 21.69 -16.24
N LEU A 288 7.05 21.22 -15.37
CA LEU A 288 6.70 20.53 -14.14
C LEU A 288 5.89 21.44 -13.20
N ASP A 289 6.29 22.71 -13.11
CA ASP A 289 5.57 23.71 -12.34
C ASP A 289 4.15 23.94 -12.87
N ASN A 290 4.00 24.03 -14.19
CA ASN A 290 2.70 24.17 -14.84
C ASN A 290 1.76 22.98 -14.57
N PHE A 291 2.30 21.76 -14.40
CA PHE A 291 1.54 20.52 -14.17
C PHE A 291 1.56 20.01 -12.73
N THR A 292 1.90 20.87 -11.78
CA THR A 292 1.68 20.67 -10.35
C THR A 292 0.56 21.61 -9.86
N PRO A 293 -0.08 21.35 -8.70
CA PRO A 293 -1.22 22.12 -8.22
C PRO A 293 -0.99 23.63 -8.24
N GLY A 294 -2.02 24.42 -8.54
CA GLY A 294 -1.87 25.88 -8.68
C GLY A 294 -1.33 26.38 -10.02
N GLY A 295 -0.85 25.50 -10.90
CA GLY A 295 -0.28 25.89 -12.20
C GLY A 295 1.04 26.65 -12.04
N MET A 296 1.53 27.25 -13.12
CA MET A 296 2.81 27.97 -13.12
C MET A 296 2.90 29.01 -11.99
N SER A 297 4.02 29.00 -11.28
CA SER A 297 4.27 29.84 -10.12
C SER A 297 4.39 31.32 -10.51
N GLY A 298 4.02 32.21 -9.59
CA GLY A 298 4.07 33.65 -9.80
C GLY A 298 4.85 34.37 -8.71
N GLY A 299 4.75 35.70 -8.68
CA GLY A 299 5.34 36.51 -7.60
C GLY A 299 6.86 36.47 -7.53
N GLY A 300 7.54 36.27 -8.67
CA GLY A 300 9.00 36.26 -8.78
C GLY A 300 9.66 34.91 -8.44
N THR A 301 8.89 33.83 -8.34
CA THR A 301 9.41 32.49 -7.98
C THR A 301 9.58 31.54 -9.17
N GLN A 302 8.99 31.88 -10.33
CA GLN A 302 9.00 31.04 -11.53
C GLN A 302 10.40 30.66 -12.03
N GLU A 303 11.30 31.62 -12.17
CA GLU A 303 12.67 31.44 -12.68
C GLU A 303 13.51 30.64 -11.68
N PHE A 304 13.31 30.88 -10.39
CA PHE A 304 13.91 30.10 -9.31
C PHE A 304 13.49 28.62 -9.39
N VAL A 305 12.23 28.33 -9.70
CA VAL A 305 11.77 26.94 -9.87
C VAL A 305 12.50 26.26 -11.03
N GLY A 306 12.70 26.95 -12.15
CA GLY A 306 13.46 26.44 -13.29
C GLY A 306 14.91 26.14 -12.90
N ASP A 307 15.61 27.09 -12.29
CA ASP A 307 17.01 26.95 -11.90
C ASP A 307 17.25 25.80 -10.89
N VAL A 308 16.30 25.58 -9.96
CA VAL A 308 16.37 24.42 -9.05
C VAL A 308 16.38 23.10 -9.82
N TRP A 309 15.57 22.97 -10.86
CA TRP A 309 15.48 21.74 -11.63
C TRP A 309 16.67 21.54 -12.57
N GLY A 310 17.19 22.60 -13.19
CA GLY A 310 18.45 22.55 -13.94
C GLY A 310 19.59 21.95 -13.11
N ALA A 311 19.94 22.61 -12.00
CA ALA A 311 21.02 22.16 -11.11
C ALA A 311 20.77 20.75 -10.50
N SER A 312 19.51 20.40 -10.24
CA SER A 312 19.16 19.09 -9.69
C SER A 312 19.35 17.95 -10.71
N VAL A 313 19.06 18.20 -11.98
CA VAL A 313 19.18 17.18 -13.03
C VAL A 313 20.63 17.03 -13.47
N GLU A 314 21.40 18.11 -13.59
CA GLU A 314 22.85 18.05 -13.77
C GLU A 314 23.49 17.16 -12.70
N ALA A 315 23.18 17.41 -11.43
CA ALA A 315 23.69 16.61 -10.32
C ALA A 315 23.24 15.14 -10.34
N PHE A 316 22.05 14.86 -10.85
CA PHE A 316 21.54 13.50 -11.01
C PHE A 316 22.24 12.75 -12.13
N LEU A 317 22.45 13.41 -13.27
CA LEU A 317 23.15 12.86 -14.44
C LEU A 317 24.65 12.72 -14.17
N ASN A 318 25.22 13.65 -13.40
CA ASN A 318 26.63 13.72 -13.02
C ASN A 318 27.55 13.51 -14.23
N ASN A 319 27.27 14.25 -15.30
CA ASN A 319 28.03 14.17 -16.55
C ASN A 319 29.45 14.73 -16.32
N PRO A 320 30.53 14.04 -16.74
CA PRO A 320 31.88 14.58 -16.60
C PRO A 320 32.21 15.74 -17.55
N VAL A 321 31.40 15.95 -18.61
CA VAL A 321 31.54 17.06 -19.57
C VAL A 321 30.83 18.29 -19.03
N ASP A 322 29.51 18.23 -18.93
CA ASP A 322 28.68 19.23 -18.24
C ASP A 322 28.63 18.88 -16.74
N LYS A 323 29.52 19.50 -15.97
CA LYS A 323 29.75 19.09 -14.58
C LYS A 323 28.73 19.74 -13.67
N PRO A 324 28.13 18.99 -12.73
CA PRO A 324 27.18 19.55 -11.79
C PRO A 324 27.74 20.77 -11.09
N ASP A 325 27.12 21.91 -11.35
CA ASP A 325 27.43 23.13 -10.67
C ASP A 325 26.16 23.85 -10.23
N TYR A 326 26.31 25.13 -9.89
CA TYR A 326 25.25 25.97 -9.36
C TYR A 326 25.32 27.35 -10.01
N THR A 327 25.96 27.41 -11.18
CA THR A 327 25.78 28.47 -12.14
C THR A 327 24.67 28.07 -13.10
N VAL A 328 24.14 29.06 -13.82
CA VAL A 328 23.10 28.80 -14.82
C VAL A 328 23.57 29.44 -16.12
N GLY A 329 23.65 28.64 -17.16
CA GLY A 329 24.03 28.99 -18.51
C GLY A 329 25.51 29.34 -18.68
N GLU A 330 26.39 28.88 -17.79
CA GLU A 330 27.84 29.03 -17.87
C GLU A 330 28.43 28.40 -19.14
N GLU A 331 28.01 27.19 -19.49
CA GLU A 331 28.49 26.49 -20.68
C GLU A 331 28.04 27.20 -21.96
N VAL A 332 26.74 27.51 -22.02
CA VAL A 332 26.12 28.10 -23.23
C VAL A 332 26.48 29.57 -23.41
N ASN A 333 26.89 30.26 -22.35
CA ASN A 333 27.31 31.66 -22.36
C ASN A 333 26.33 32.56 -23.15
N LEU A 334 25.06 32.52 -22.74
CA LEU A 334 23.92 33.04 -23.51
C LEU A 334 24.15 34.46 -24.08
N VAL A 335 24.68 35.35 -23.23
CA VAL A 335 24.89 36.77 -23.53
C VAL A 335 26.37 37.16 -23.67
N GLY A 336 27.28 36.19 -23.78
CA GLY A 336 28.72 36.44 -23.97
C GLY A 336 29.48 36.88 -22.72
N GLN A 337 28.87 36.82 -21.53
CA GLN A 337 29.45 37.29 -20.26
C GLN A 337 29.63 36.17 -19.21
N GLY A 338 29.57 34.91 -19.63
CA GLY A 338 29.59 33.74 -18.77
C GLY A 338 28.18 33.36 -18.29
N PRO A 339 28.03 32.81 -17.07
CA PRO A 339 26.73 32.43 -16.53
C PRO A 339 25.77 33.62 -16.43
N ILE A 340 24.49 33.36 -16.67
CA ILE A 340 23.43 34.37 -16.58
C ILE A 340 22.88 34.51 -15.16
N ARG A 341 23.04 33.49 -14.32
CA ARG A 341 22.73 33.51 -12.89
C ARG A 341 23.75 32.69 -12.11
N ASN A 342 23.88 33.00 -10.82
CA ASN A 342 24.74 32.29 -9.91
C ASN A 342 23.93 31.94 -8.66
N MET A 343 23.71 30.66 -8.40
CA MET A 343 22.89 30.25 -7.26
C MET A 343 23.63 30.35 -5.94
N TYR A 344 24.95 30.16 -5.89
CA TYR A 344 25.69 30.23 -4.63
C TYR A 344 26.06 31.66 -4.20
N ASN A 345 26.11 32.62 -5.11
CA ASN A 345 26.28 34.05 -4.83
C ASN A 345 25.65 34.92 -5.94
N PRO A 346 24.31 35.09 -5.93
CA PRO A 346 23.58 35.82 -6.98
C PRO A 346 24.17 37.19 -7.35
N SER A 347 24.67 37.95 -6.39
CA SER A 347 25.18 39.32 -6.59
C SER A 347 26.42 39.38 -7.50
N GLN A 348 27.10 38.26 -7.75
CA GLN A 348 28.22 38.20 -8.69
C GLN A 348 27.78 38.30 -10.15
N VAL A 349 26.49 38.06 -10.44
CA VAL A 349 25.93 38.12 -11.79
C VAL A 349 24.75 39.11 -11.78
N ASN A 350 24.79 40.10 -12.67
CA ASN A 350 23.75 41.14 -12.84
C ASN A 350 23.34 41.91 -11.56
N ASN A 351 24.17 41.82 -10.51
CA ASN A 351 23.88 42.34 -9.18
C ASN A 351 22.50 41.86 -8.68
N ASP A 352 22.21 40.58 -8.89
CA ASP A 352 20.97 39.96 -8.43
C ASP A 352 20.96 39.85 -6.90
N PRO A 353 19.80 40.01 -6.25
CA PRO A 353 19.72 40.02 -4.81
C PRO A 353 20.04 38.64 -4.22
N ASN A 354 21.08 38.57 -3.40
CA ASN A 354 21.36 37.41 -2.55
C ASN A 354 20.25 37.17 -1.51
N CYS A 355 19.55 38.24 -1.11
CA CYS A 355 18.68 38.26 0.06
C CYS A 355 17.26 38.64 -0.33
N TYR A 356 16.29 37.99 0.30
CA TYR A 356 14.89 38.33 0.15
C TYR A 356 14.58 39.71 0.76
N SER A 357 13.73 40.48 0.08
CA SER A 357 13.15 41.72 0.59
C SER A 357 11.74 41.92 0.03
N SER A 358 10.97 42.83 0.62
CA SER A 358 9.58 43.10 0.19
C SER A 358 9.46 43.70 -1.23
N SER A 359 10.55 44.10 -1.85
CA SER A 359 10.59 44.54 -3.25
C SER A 359 10.76 43.39 -4.25
N VAL A 360 11.26 42.22 -3.82
CA VAL A 360 11.56 41.06 -4.70
C VAL A 360 10.35 40.65 -5.56
N PRO A 361 9.12 40.52 -5.04
CA PRO A 361 7.97 40.12 -5.87
C PRO A 361 7.58 41.14 -6.96
N ARG A 362 8.14 42.35 -6.94
CA ARG A 362 7.91 43.42 -7.94
C ARG A 362 9.11 43.66 -8.85
N MET A 363 10.20 42.92 -8.66
CA MET A 363 11.36 43.00 -9.54
C MET A 363 11.06 42.29 -10.86
N GLU A 364 11.92 42.53 -11.83
CA GLU A 364 12.03 41.67 -13.01
C GLU A 364 12.26 40.21 -12.54
N VAL A 365 11.59 39.24 -13.19
CA VAL A 365 11.42 37.88 -12.67
C VAL A 365 12.72 37.08 -12.58
N HIS A 366 13.67 37.29 -13.50
CA HIS A 366 14.97 36.63 -13.46
C HIS A 366 15.81 37.19 -12.32
N LYS A 367 15.79 38.51 -12.13
CA LYS A 367 16.40 39.15 -10.96
C LYS A 367 15.73 38.71 -9.66
N ALA A 368 14.42 38.50 -9.67
CA ALA A 368 13.67 38.03 -8.51
C ALA A 368 14.00 36.59 -8.11
N ALA A 369 14.64 35.79 -8.97
CA ALA A 369 15.05 34.41 -8.70
C ALA A 369 16.19 34.30 -7.67
N GLY A 370 17.05 35.33 -7.60
CA GLY A 370 18.28 35.33 -6.80
C GLY A 370 18.14 34.77 -5.38
N PRO A 371 17.19 35.23 -4.56
CA PRO A 371 17.04 34.76 -3.18
C PRO A 371 16.62 33.29 -3.09
N GLY A 372 15.83 32.80 -4.04
CA GLY A 372 15.44 31.39 -4.12
C GLY A 372 16.59 30.50 -4.53
N ASN A 373 17.35 30.92 -5.53
CA ASN A 373 18.55 30.22 -5.99
C ASN A 373 19.58 30.09 -4.86
N HIS A 374 19.79 31.20 -4.15
CA HIS A 374 20.67 31.26 -2.99
C HIS A 374 20.20 30.36 -1.85
N TRP A 375 18.91 30.34 -1.57
CA TRP A 375 18.33 29.41 -0.61
C TRP A 375 18.59 27.95 -0.99
N PHE A 376 18.37 27.58 -2.25
CA PHE A 376 18.54 26.20 -2.70
C PHE A 376 19.99 25.73 -2.57
N TYR A 377 20.96 26.55 -2.99
CA TYR A 377 22.37 26.26 -2.80
C TYR A 377 22.74 26.06 -1.34
N LEU A 378 22.33 26.99 -0.47
CA LEU A 378 22.62 26.93 0.96
C LEU A 378 21.99 25.70 1.62
N LEU A 379 20.81 25.26 1.17
CA LEU A 379 20.20 24.02 1.62
C LEU A 379 20.95 22.79 1.11
N ALA A 380 21.36 22.80 -0.16
CA ALA A 380 22.01 21.65 -0.78
C ALA A 380 23.43 21.44 -0.25
N GLU A 381 24.25 22.50 -0.18
CA GLU A 381 25.68 22.43 0.11
C GLU A 381 26.07 23.10 1.43
N GLY A 382 25.35 24.14 1.83
CA GLY A 382 25.73 24.98 2.96
C GLY A 382 26.66 26.12 2.56
N SER A 383 27.06 26.94 3.53
CA SER A 383 27.79 28.20 3.26
C SER A 383 29.31 28.01 3.15
N ASN A 384 29.85 26.91 3.67
CA ASN A 384 31.26 26.52 3.56
C ASN A 384 31.38 24.98 3.46
N PRO A 385 31.02 24.41 2.30
CA PRO A 385 30.89 22.96 2.10
C PRO A 385 32.21 22.18 2.08
N GLY A 386 33.34 22.83 1.76
CA GLY A 386 34.61 22.14 1.50
C GLY A 386 34.56 21.26 0.24
N GLY A 387 35.55 20.37 0.07
CA GLY A 387 35.54 19.39 -1.02
C GLY A 387 35.61 19.96 -2.45
N GLY A 388 36.10 21.21 -2.61
CA GLY A 388 36.19 21.89 -3.91
C GLY A 388 34.91 22.63 -4.33
N LYS A 389 33.85 22.60 -3.53
CA LYS A 389 32.61 23.36 -3.79
C LYS A 389 32.77 24.84 -3.37
N PRO A 390 32.13 25.80 -4.07
CA PRO A 390 32.26 27.22 -3.76
C PRO A 390 31.81 27.58 -2.34
N ASN A 391 32.40 28.62 -1.76
CA ASN A 391 31.85 29.22 -0.53
C ASN A 391 30.74 30.21 -0.91
N SER A 392 29.70 30.26 -0.08
CA SER A 392 28.52 31.08 -0.33
C SER A 392 28.34 32.09 0.82
N PRO A 393 28.08 33.39 0.52
CA PRO A 393 27.80 34.38 1.55
C PRO A 393 26.47 34.07 2.27
N VAL A 394 26.31 34.56 3.50
CA VAL A 394 25.02 34.53 4.21
C VAL A 394 24.55 35.96 4.46
N CYS A 395 23.29 36.23 4.19
CA CYS A 395 22.72 37.57 4.36
C CYS A 395 22.42 37.91 5.82
N GLN A 396 22.06 36.90 6.62
CA GLN A 396 21.76 37.03 8.04
C GLN A 396 21.90 35.66 8.72
N GLY A 397 22.42 35.61 9.95
CA GLY A 397 22.58 34.34 10.68
C GLY A 397 23.99 33.75 10.60
N GLY A 398 24.12 32.48 10.99
CA GLY A 398 25.40 31.76 11.08
C GLY A 398 25.69 30.84 9.90
N GLN A 399 26.73 30.00 10.03
CA GLN A 399 27.10 29.01 9.01
C GLN A 399 25.96 28.01 8.75
N VAL A 400 25.66 27.74 7.48
CA VAL A 400 24.64 26.75 7.06
C VAL A 400 25.32 25.45 6.64
N THR A 401 24.72 24.32 6.96
CA THR A 401 25.18 22.98 6.57
C THR A 401 24.18 22.34 5.60
N GLY A 402 24.68 21.84 4.47
CA GLY A 402 23.85 21.24 3.43
C GLY A 402 23.27 19.85 3.77
N ILE A 403 22.26 19.44 2.98
CA ILE A 403 21.67 18.08 3.00
C ILE A 403 21.93 17.26 1.73
N GLY A 404 22.63 17.84 0.77
CA GLY A 404 22.84 17.29 -0.58
C GLY A 404 21.73 17.71 -1.55
N VAL A 405 22.13 17.98 -2.80
CA VAL A 405 21.29 18.49 -3.88
C VAL A 405 20.03 17.65 -4.15
N LEU A 406 20.13 16.32 -4.24
CA LEU A 406 18.97 15.47 -4.53
C LEU A 406 17.95 15.44 -3.37
N ASN A 407 18.42 15.59 -2.12
CA ASN A 407 17.53 15.71 -0.96
C ASN A 407 16.84 17.08 -0.93
N ALA A 408 17.56 18.15 -1.27
CA ALA A 408 16.98 19.48 -1.43
C ALA A 408 15.92 19.51 -2.54
N ALA A 409 16.20 18.90 -3.70
CA ALA A 409 15.26 18.73 -4.82
C ALA A 409 14.01 17.96 -4.40
N LYS A 410 14.17 16.87 -3.62
CA LYS A 410 13.06 16.07 -3.09
C LYS A 410 12.15 16.88 -2.17
N ILE A 411 12.71 17.70 -1.29
CA ILE A 411 11.93 18.62 -0.42
C ILE A 411 11.18 19.63 -1.30
N PHE A 412 11.85 20.22 -2.28
CA PHE A 412 11.26 21.22 -3.17
C PHE A 412 10.10 20.63 -4.00
N TYR A 413 10.26 19.44 -4.55
CA TYR A 413 9.19 18.70 -5.24
C TYR A 413 7.95 18.48 -4.38
N ASN A 414 8.15 18.03 -3.13
CA ASN A 414 7.03 17.83 -2.20
C ASN A 414 6.35 19.17 -1.86
N ALA A 415 7.11 20.26 -1.74
CA ALA A 415 6.55 21.60 -1.56
C ALA A 415 5.74 22.06 -2.78
N MET A 416 6.21 21.81 -4.00
CA MET A 416 5.49 22.12 -5.24
C MET A 416 4.15 21.38 -5.33
N ASN A 417 4.05 20.16 -4.80
CA ASN A 417 2.77 19.42 -4.76
C ASN A 417 1.74 20.00 -3.77
N MET A 418 2.14 20.92 -2.89
CA MET A 418 1.26 21.60 -1.93
C MET A 418 1.00 23.07 -2.32
N LYS A 419 1.53 23.53 -3.45
CA LYS A 419 1.39 24.91 -3.89
C LYS A 419 -0.01 25.20 -4.44
N THR A 420 -0.32 26.48 -4.54
CA THR A 420 -1.55 27.00 -5.13
C THR A 420 -1.18 28.13 -6.10
N SER A 421 -2.14 28.63 -6.89
CA SER A 421 -1.87 29.72 -7.85
C SER A 421 -1.41 31.03 -7.20
N GLY A 422 -1.57 31.19 -5.87
CA GLY A 422 -1.08 32.33 -5.10
C GLY A 422 0.22 32.10 -4.33
N THR A 423 0.95 31.01 -4.59
CA THR A 423 2.20 30.71 -3.85
C THR A 423 3.28 31.77 -4.15
N SER A 424 3.78 32.41 -3.10
CA SER A 424 4.86 33.40 -3.10
C SER A 424 6.09 32.87 -2.35
N TYR A 425 7.20 33.62 -2.32
CA TYR A 425 8.39 33.29 -1.52
C TYR A 425 8.09 32.93 -0.04
N PRO A 426 7.37 33.78 0.74
CA PRO A 426 6.92 33.42 2.07
C PRO A 426 6.17 32.08 2.13
N ARG A 427 5.34 31.81 1.12
CA ARG A 427 4.58 30.55 1.07
C ARG A 427 5.48 29.37 0.72
N TYR A 428 6.43 29.52 -0.20
CA TYR A 428 7.44 28.49 -0.49
C TYR A 428 8.30 28.17 0.72
N ARG A 429 8.64 29.16 1.57
CA ARG A 429 9.26 28.88 2.88
C ARG A 429 8.39 27.96 3.72
N THR A 430 7.12 28.31 3.93
CA THR A 430 6.20 27.48 4.71
C THR A 430 6.04 26.07 4.13
N LEU A 431 5.92 25.94 2.80
CA LEU A 431 5.70 24.67 2.11
C LEU A 431 6.95 23.77 2.13
N THR A 432 8.14 24.34 1.97
CA THR A 432 9.41 23.59 2.04
C THR A 432 9.73 23.15 3.46
N LEU A 433 9.42 23.97 4.47
CA LEU A 433 9.46 23.56 5.88
C LEU A 433 8.46 22.42 6.17
N SER A 434 7.25 22.51 5.61
CA SER A 434 6.23 21.45 5.74
C SER A 434 6.71 20.15 5.07
N ALA A 435 7.28 20.24 3.87
CA ALA A 435 7.82 19.11 3.13
C ALA A 435 8.99 18.46 3.88
N ALA A 436 9.94 19.26 4.38
CA ALA A 436 11.09 18.77 5.14
C ALA A 436 10.66 18.05 6.43
N LYS A 437 9.69 18.61 7.15
CA LYS A 437 9.08 17.97 8.34
C LYS A 437 8.44 16.62 8.00
N ASN A 438 7.76 16.52 6.86
CA ASN A 438 7.06 15.29 6.46
C ASN A 438 8.03 14.21 5.96
N LEU A 439 9.15 14.62 5.34
CA LEU A 439 10.16 13.73 4.77
C LEU A 439 11.16 13.23 5.81
N ASP A 440 11.49 14.05 6.82
CA ASP A 440 12.48 13.74 7.86
C ASP A 440 11.91 13.91 9.26
N LYS A 441 11.70 12.77 9.93
CA LYS A 441 11.13 12.67 11.27
C LYS A 441 12.08 13.13 12.39
N THR A 442 13.37 13.33 12.08
CA THR A 442 14.37 13.81 13.04
C THR A 442 14.39 15.35 13.14
N CYS A 443 13.68 16.03 12.24
CA CYS A 443 13.71 17.49 12.07
C CYS A 443 15.08 18.06 11.68
N ASP A 444 16.06 17.24 11.34
CA ASP A 444 17.36 17.69 10.84
C ASP A 444 17.18 18.48 9.54
N TRP A 445 16.46 17.92 8.56
CA TRP A 445 16.18 18.57 7.28
C TRP A 445 15.29 19.79 7.49
N PHE A 446 14.31 19.74 8.39
CA PHE A 446 13.49 20.91 8.72
C PHE A 446 14.36 22.06 9.25
N ASN A 447 15.28 21.79 10.17
CA ASN A 447 16.15 22.80 10.75
C ASN A 447 17.12 23.37 9.71
N LYS A 448 17.61 22.54 8.79
CA LYS A 448 18.47 22.98 7.68
C LYS A 448 17.71 23.82 6.65
N VAL A 449 16.48 23.45 6.31
CA VAL A 449 15.59 24.29 5.48
C VAL A 449 15.32 25.63 6.13
N LYS A 450 15.04 25.64 7.44
CA LYS A 450 14.84 26.87 8.21
C LYS A 450 16.09 27.74 8.19
N ALA A 451 17.25 27.16 8.48
CA ALA A 451 18.53 27.86 8.51
C ALA A 451 18.87 28.46 7.14
N ALA A 452 18.64 27.72 6.04
CA ALA A 452 18.85 28.22 4.69
C ALA A 452 17.92 29.41 4.35
N TRP A 453 16.64 29.37 4.73
CA TRP A 453 15.73 30.49 4.47
C TRP A 453 16.04 31.71 5.34
N ASP A 454 16.42 31.49 6.61
CA ASP A 454 16.89 32.56 7.49
C ASP A 454 18.18 33.20 6.93
N ALA A 455 19.07 32.39 6.35
CA ALA A 455 20.31 32.82 5.71
C ALA A 455 20.13 33.75 4.51
N VAL A 456 18.96 33.72 3.86
CA VAL A 456 18.59 34.64 2.78
C VAL A 456 17.62 35.73 3.23
N GLN A 457 17.55 36.06 4.53
CA GLN A 457 16.68 37.10 5.11
C GLN A 457 15.17 36.89 4.95
N LEU A 458 14.71 35.70 4.54
CA LEU A 458 13.28 35.37 4.59
C LEU A 458 12.99 34.69 5.92
N GLY A 459 12.84 35.46 7.00
CA GLY A 459 12.58 34.95 8.35
C GLY A 459 11.24 34.23 8.51
N ALA A 460 10.92 33.84 9.75
CA ALA A 460 9.70 33.08 10.06
C ALA A 460 8.42 33.76 9.55
N GLN A 461 7.53 32.97 8.94
CA GLN A 461 6.25 33.43 8.39
C GLN A 461 5.07 32.92 9.23
N SER A 462 3.94 33.62 9.15
CA SER A 462 2.69 33.11 9.71
C SER A 462 2.29 31.83 8.98
N GLY A 463 2.17 30.74 9.74
CA GLY A 463 1.88 29.40 9.20
C GLY A 463 3.09 28.51 8.96
N ASP A 464 4.31 28.99 9.21
CA ASP A 464 5.49 28.11 9.25
C ASP A 464 5.26 26.98 10.27
N PRO A 465 5.40 25.70 9.88
CA PRO A 465 5.24 24.61 10.82
C PRO A 465 6.40 24.62 11.81
N THR A 466 6.18 24.10 13.02
CA THR A 466 7.26 23.77 13.97
C THR A 466 7.64 22.31 13.81
N CYS A 467 8.92 21.99 13.98
CA CYS A 467 9.45 20.63 14.00
C CYS A 467 10.35 20.45 15.22
N THR A 468 10.16 19.36 15.95
CA THR A 468 10.96 19.03 17.12
C THR A 468 11.47 17.60 16.95
N PRO A 469 12.79 17.32 17.07
CA PRO A 469 13.32 15.97 16.94
C PRO A 469 12.63 15.03 17.93
N GLY A 470 11.91 14.03 17.42
CA GLY A 470 11.11 13.13 18.26
C GLY A 470 9.81 13.72 18.83
N ALA A 471 9.38 14.91 18.37
CA ALA A 471 8.07 15.46 18.68
C ALA A 471 7.24 15.68 17.41
N THR A 472 6.15 14.93 17.33
CA THR A 472 4.90 15.40 16.74
C THR A 472 4.51 16.69 17.45
N THR A 473 4.76 17.83 16.80
CA THR A 473 4.40 19.15 17.32
C THR A 473 2.88 19.33 17.30
N ALA A 474 2.26 19.30 18.49
CA ALA A 474 1.31 20.35 18.82
C ALA A 474 2.11 21.50 19.46
N ASN A 475 1.81 22.74 19.07
CA ASN A 475 2.47 23.95 19.58
C ASN A 475 2.31 24.09 21.11
N THR A 476 3.40 23.81 21.82
CA THR A 476 4.03 24.53 22.95
C THR A 476 3.17 25.25 24.00
N VAL A 477 3.26 24.81 25.27
CA VAL A 477 3.88 25.54 26.40
C VAL A 477 4.34 24.53 27.48
N GLY A 478 5.59 24.62 27.94
CA GLY A 478 6.04 24.01 29.21
C GLY A 478 6.89 22.74 29.06
N GLY A 479 8.18 22.84 29.40
CA GLY A 479 9.16 21.76 29.29
C GLY A 479 8.86 20.54 30.16
N GLY A 480 8.98 19.37 29.54
CA GLY A 480 8.93 18.04 30.13
C GLY A 480 8.83 17.00 29.01
N LEU A 481 9.69 15.96 29.05
CA LEU A 481 9.83 14.81 28.13
C LEU A 481 8.58 14.47 27.24
N PRO A 482 8.69 14.18 25.92
CA PRO A 482 7.50 14.01 25.07
C PRO A 482 6.72 12.71 25.36
N LYS A 483 5.44 12.89 25.66
CA LYS A 483 4.40 11.92 26.03
C LYS A 483 3.77 11.24 24.81
N VAL A 484 3.15 10.07 25.02
CA VAL A 484 2.01 9.55 24.23
C VAL A 484 1.11 10.73 23.83
N VAL A 485 0.64 10.83 22.58
CA VAL A 485 -0.43 11.79 22.26
C VAL A 485 -1.65 11.30 23.03
N ALA A 486 -1.79 11.79 24.26
CA ALA A 486 -2.88 11.46 25.14
C ALA A 486 -4.15 11.83 24.40
N ALA A 487 -5.16 10.98 24.51
CA ALA A 487 -6.48 11.36 24.10
C ALA A 487 -6.84 12.68 24.79
N PRO A 488 -7.38 13.66 24.04
CA PRO A 488 -7.79 14.91 24.63
C PRO A 488 -8.88 14.63 25.66
N ASP A 489 -8.81 15.36 26.77
CA ASP A 489 -9.94 15.54 27.67
C ASP A 489 -11.01 16.31 26.89
N ILE A 490 -12.19 15.71 26.77
CA ILE A 490 -13.31 16.30 26.06
C ILE A 490 -14.01 17.25 27.03
N ASN A 491 -13.90 18.55 26.74
CA ASN A 491 -14.52 19.56 27.58
C ASN A 491 -16.05 19.33 27.67
N VAL A 492 -16.50 18.83 28.82
CA VAL A 492 -17.91 18.51 29.06
C VAL A 492 -18.82 19.73 28.94
N GLU A 493 -18.31 20.97 29.10
CA GLU A 493 -19.11 22.17 28.87
C GLU A 493 -19.45 22.37 27.38
N ASN A 494 -18.60 21.92 26.45
CA ASN A 494 -18.93 21.92 25.03
C ASN A 494 -19.97 20.84 24.70
N VAL A 495 -19.85 19.65 25.32
CA VAL A 495 -20.86 18.58 25.22
C VAL A 495 -22.21 19.06 25.75
N LYS A 496 -22.22 19.73 26.91
CA LYS A 496 -23.40 20.38 27.48
C LYS A 496 -23.98 21.48 26.60
N ALA A 497 -23.15 22.26 25.91
CA ALA A 497 -23.62 23.24 24.94
C ALA A 497 -24.33 22.57 23.75
N HIS A 498 -23.82 21.42 23.28
CA HIS A 498 -24.53 20.60 22.29
C HIS A 498 -25.85 20.04 22.84
N LEU A 499 -25.89 19.54 24.08
CA LEU A 499 -27.13 19.09 24.72
C LEU A 499 -28.16 20.20 24.88
N GLN A 500 -27.73 21.39 25.31
CA GLN A 500 -28.58 22.58 25.38
C GLN A 500 -29.13 22.95 24.00
N GLN A 501 -28.33 22.80 22.94
CA GLN A 501 -28.80 23.05 21.58
C GLN A 501 -29.80 21.98 21.12
N LEU A 502 -29.57 20.70 21.40
CA LEU A 502 -30.52 19.62 21.10
C LEU A 502 -31.83 19.82 21.87
N GLN A 503 -31.78 20.25 23.13
CA GLN A 503 -32.94 20.64 23.92
C GLN A 503 -33.69 21.82 23.30
N THR A 504 -32.96 22.83 22.84
CA THR A 504 -33.56 24.00 22.18
C THR A 504 -34.28 23.60 20.89
N ILE A 505 -33.65 22.75 20.09
CA ILE A 505 -34.24 22.19 18.86
C ILE A 505 -35.51 21.40 19.19
N ALA A 506 -35.48 20.54 20.22
CA ALA A 506 -36.64 19.79 20.66
C ALA A 506 -37.79 20.72 21.08
N SER A 507 -37.51 21.68 21.96
CA SER A 507 -38.50 22.65 22.46
C SER A 507 -39.15 23.46 21.33
N GLN A 508 -38.38 23.82 20.30
CA GLN A 508 -38.89 24.55 19.13
C GLN A 508 -39.72 23.67 18.17
N ASN A 509 -39.67 22.35 18.31
CA ASN A 509 -40.28 21.40 17.39
C ASN A 509 -41.22 20.40 18.09
N GLY A 510 -42.01 20.87 19.05
CA GLY A 510 -43.02 20.05 19.72
C GLY A 510 -42.49 19.23 20.90
N GLY A 511 -41.35 19.64 21.47
CA GLY A 511 -40.79 19.08 22.71
C GLY A 511 -39.99 17.79 22.54
N ASN A 512 -39.78 17.31 21.31
CA ASN A 512 -39.08 16.06 21.02
C ASN A 512 -38.24 16.14 19.74
N ARG A 513 -37.37 15.14 19.53
CA ARG A 513 -36.56 14.94 18.31
C ARG A 513 -36.89 13.61 17.65
N ARG A 514 -38.16 13.21 17.64
CA ARG A 514 -38.58 11.95 17.01
C ARG A 514 -38.16 11.90 15.54
N SER A 515 -37.71 10.73 15.08
CA SER A 515 -37.14 10.49 13.74
C SER A 515 -37.93 11.10 12.58
N THR A 516 -39.27 11.13 12.68
CA THR A 516 -40.19 11.65 11.66
C THR A 516 -40.49 13.15 11.76
N GLY A 517 -39.95 13.85 12.75
CA GLY A 517 -40.34 15.21 13.13
C GLY A 517 -39.32 16.29 12.77
N GLY A 518 -39.76 17.55 12.86
CA GLY A 518 -38.90 18.72 12.63
C GLY A 518 -37.71 18.80 13.61
N GLY A 519 -37.89 18.31 14.84
CA GLY A 519 -36.83 18.27 15.84
C GLY A 519 -35.64 17.42 15.41
N TYR A 520 -35.90 16.23 14.83
CA TYR A 520 -34.84 15.37 14.29
C TYR A 520 -34.09 16.03 13.12
N LEU A 521 -34.83 16.58 12.15
CA LEU A 521 -34.22 17.27 11.00
C LEU A 521 -33.41 18.51 11.42
N GLY A 522 -33.86 19.22 12.44
CA GLY A 522 -33.12 20.31 13.08
C GLY A 522 -31.81 19.81 13.69
N SER A 523 -31.84 18.69 14.40
CA SER A 523 -30.65 18.05 14.97
C SER A 523 -29.66 17.56 13.90
N VAL A 524 -30.12 16.88 12.84
CA VAL A 524 -29.28 16.49 11.71
C VAL A 524 -28.59 17.70 11.08
N SER A 525 -29.34 18.78 10.87
CA SER A 525 -28.81 20.01 10.25
C SER A 525 -27.78 20.69 11.15
N TYR A 526 -28.00 20.69 12.46
CA TYR A 526 -27.04 21.20 13.43
C TYR A 526 -25.72 20.42 13.42
N VAL A 527 -25.78 19.10 13.54
CA VAL A 527 -24.62 18.21 13.55
C VAL A 527 -23.84 18.32 12.22
N GLU A 528 -24.54 18.29 11.09
CA GLU A 528 -23.92 18.43 9.75
C GLU A 528 -23.19 19.76 9.58
N GLN A 529 -23.78 20.88 10.00
CA GLN A 529 -23.15 22.20 9.86
C GLN A 529 -21.85 22.27 10.65
N LYS A 530 -21.84 21.73 11.87
CA LYS A 530 -20.63 21.68 12.71
C LYS A 530 -19.54 20.82 12.07
N LEU A 531 -19.87 19.63 11.59
CA LEU A 531 -18.92 18.71 10.97
C LEU A 531 -18.36 19.24 9.65
N LYS A 532 -19.20 19.81 8.77
CA LYS A 532 -18.73 20.44 7.52
C LYS A 532 -17.82 21.63 7.79
N ALA A 533 -18.16 22.48 8.75
CA ALA A 533 -17.30 23.60 9.15
C ALA A 533 -15.95 23.11 9.71
N ALA A 534 -15.93 21.93 10.33
CA ALA A 534 -14.72 21.28 10.84
C ALA A 534 -13.92 20.51 9.77
N GLY A 535 -14.42 20.42 8.53
CA GLY A 535 -13.70 19.82 7.41
C GLY A 535 -14.01 18.35 7.12
N PHE A 536 -15.07 17.79 7.72
CA PHE A 536 -15.52 16.42 7.42
C PHE A 536 -16.23 16.33 6.05
N THR A 537 -16.11 15.17 5.42
CA THR A 537 -16.99 14.80 4.30
C THR A 537 -18.27 14.22 4.88
N VAL A 538 -19.39 14.94 4.75
CA VAL A 538 -20.67 14.58 5.39
C VAL A 538 -21.71 14.16 4.36
N THR A 539 -22.33 13.00 4.59
CA THR A 539 -23.37 12.40 3.75
C THR A 539 -24.66 12.22 4.55
N ARG A 540 -25.78 12.73 4.02
CA ARG A 540 -27.13 12.37 4.48
C ARG A 540 -27.61 11.14 3.72
N GLN A 541 -27.80 10.02 4.40
CA GLN A 541 -28.34 8.79 3.80
C GLN A 541 -29.82 8.66 4.13
N ALA A 542 -30.68 8.83 3.13
CA ALA A 542 -32.12 8.66 3.29
C ALA A 542 -32.47 7.20 3.62
N CYS A 543 -33.24 6.96 4.69
CA CYS A 543 -33.74 5.63 5.01
C CYS A 543 -34.98 5.31 4.17
N SER A 544 -34.75 4.81 2.95
CA SER A 544 -35.78 4.65 1.92
C SER A 544 -36.67 3.40 2.06
N SER A 545 -36.40 2.51 3.02
CA SER A 545 -37.22 1.32 3.27
C SER A 545 -36.93 0.74 4.66
N GLY A 546 -37.90 0.17 5.34
CA GLY A 546 -37.69 -0.47 6.65
C GLY A 546 -37.71 0.50 7.83
N CYS A 547 -37.44 1.80 7.60
CA CYS A 547 -37.73 2.86 8.56
C CYS A 547 -39.21 3.27 8.58
N THR A 548 -39.62 3.92 9.65
CA THR A 548 -40.92 4.56 9.80
C THR A 548 -41.15 5.55 8.66
N GLY A 549 -42.35 5.53 8.06
CA GLY A 549 -42.71 6.46 7.00
C GLY A 549 -42.52 7.92 7.43
N GLY A 550 -41.67 8.65 6.73
CA GLY A 550 -41.32 10.04 7.04
C GLY A 550 -40.11 10.23 7.96
N ALA A 551 -39.41 9.15 8.36
CA ALA A 551 -38.17 9.27 9.13
C ALA A 551 -37.10 10.07 8.36
N GLY A 552 -36.31 10.85 9.09
CA GLY A 552 -35.20 11.62 8.55
C GLY A 552 -34.03 10.74 8.10
N PRO A 553 -32.95 11.34 7.58
CA PRO A 553 -31.79 10.59 7.09
C PRO A 553 -30.84 10.20 8.23
N ASN A 554 -30.12 9.08 8.07
CA ASN A 554 -28.86 8.87 8.79
C ASN A 554 -27.85 9.97 8.38
N LEU A 555 -26.97 10.36 9.29
CA LEU A 555 -25.86 11.26 8.99
C LEU A 555 -24.53 10.52 9.15
N ILE A 556 -23.74 10.46 8.09
CA ILE A 556 -22.44 9.78 8.06
C ILE A 556 -21.37 10.83 7.79
N ALA A 557 -20.30 10.84 8.58
CA ALA A 557 -19.20 11.79 8.41
C ALA A 557 -17.84 11.09 8.40
N ASP A 558 -17.08 11.28 7.32
CA ASP A 558 -15.73 10.75 7.16
C ASP A 558 -14.70 11.85 7.42
N TRP A 559 -13.72 11.56 8.28
CA TRP A 559 -12.59 12.45 8.50
C TRP A 559 -11.60 12.36 7.32
N PRO A 560 -11.17 13.48 6.72
CA PRO A 560 -10.18 13.44 5.64
C PRO A 560 -8.82 12.89 6.14
N GLY A 561 -8.43 11.73 5.62
CA GLY A 561 -7.15 11.08 5.91
C GLY A 561 -7.29 9.78 6.72
N GLY A 562 -6.15 9.16 7.00
CA GLY A 562 -6.10 7.80 7.55
C GLY A 562 -6.27 6.72 6.48
N ASN A 563 -6.03 5.46 6.85
CA ASN A 563 -6.14 4.34 5.92
C ASN A 563 -7.60 3.98 5.62
N GLU A 564 -8.10 4.32 4.43
CA GLU A 564 -9.49 4.04 4.01
C GLU A 564 -9.81 2.53 3.92
N ASN A 565 -8.80 1.65 3.92
CA ASN A 565 -9.00 0.20 3.99
C ASN A 565 -9.04 -0.34 5.44
N ASN A 566 -8.86 0.55 6.43
CA ASN A 566 -8.90 0.26 7.86
C ASN A 566 -9.71 1.36 8.57
N VAL A 567 -11.02 1.14 8.63
CA VAL A 567 -12.01 2.11 9.13
C VAL A 567 -12.43 1.70 10.54
N TYR A 568 -12.29 2.60 11.51
CA TYR A 568 -12.96 2.47 12.80
C TYR A 568 -14.15 3.43 12.82
N MET A 569 -15.31 2.89 13.15
CA MET A 569 -16.56 3.64 13.09
C MET A 569 -17.09 3.91 14.49
N PHE A 570 -17.59 5.13 14.73
CA PHE A 570 -18.12 5.57 16.01
C PHE A 570 -19.55 6.09 15.79
N GLY A 571 -20.53 5.62 16.56
CA GLY A 571 -21.92 5.97 16.32
C GLY A 571 -22.82 6.01 17.54
N ALA A 572 -23.94 6.70 17.37
CA ALA A 572 -24.98 6.98 18.36
C ALA A 572 -26.30 7.27 17.62
N HIS A 573 -27.47 7.07 18.22
CA HIS A 573 -28.71 7.47 17.58
C HIS A 573 -29.04 8.93 17.90
N LEU A 574 -29.64 9.63 16.92
CA LEU A 574 -29.89 11.07 17.02
C LEU A 574 -31.37 11.39 17.25
N ASP A 575 -32.27 10.42 17.12
CA ASP A 575 -33.67 10.60 17.47
C ASP A 575 -33.93 10.41 18.96
N SER A 576 -35.17 10.68 19.35
CA SER A 576 -35.72 10.46 20.70
C SER A 576 -37.12 9.90 20.54
N VAL A 577 -37.68 9.31 21.59
CA VAL A 577 -39.12 9.03 21.65
C VAL A 577 -39.99 10.28 21.45
N GLY A 578 -41.23 10.07 21.01
CA GLY A 578 -42.21 11.18 20.92
C GLY A 578 -42.61 11.79 22.27
N ALA A 579 -42.32 11.12 23.38
CA ALA A 579 -42.73 11.54 24.72
C ALA A 579 -41.89 12.69 25.29
N GLY A 580 -40.69 12.94 24.78
CA GLY A 580 -39.77 13.92 25.36
C GLY A 580 -38.57 14.27 24.49
N PRO A 581 -37.69 15.17 24.97
CA PRO A 581 -36.53 15.62 24.19
C PRO A 581 -35.40 14.59 24.08
N GLY A 582 -35.42 13.54 24.92
CA GLY A 582 -34.46 12.43 24.87
C GLY A 582 -33.03 12.89 25.14
N ILE A 583 -32.81 13.75 26.13
CA ILE A 583 -31.51 14.40 26.30
C ILE A 583 -30.44 13.42 26.77
N ASN A 584 -30.78 12.48 27.63
CA ASN A 584 -29.90 11.35 27.92
C ASN A 584 -30.03 10.27 26.83
N ASP A 585 -31.23 10.05 26.30
CA ASP A 585 -31.60 8.99 25.35
C ASP A 585 -32.10 9.50 23.97
N ASP A 586 -31.23 9.68 22.97
CA ASP A 586 -29.76 9.63 23.06
C ASP A 586 -29.12 10.96 22.62
N GLY A 587 -29.57 12.04 23.27
CA GLY A 587 -28.90 13.33 23.16
C GLY A 587 -27.46 13.26 23.69
N SER A 588 -27.21 12.48 24.74
CA SER A 588 -25.93 12.40 25.45
C SER A 588 -24.84 11.71 24.61
N GLY A 589 -25.14 10.55 24.01
CA GLY A 589 -24.22 9.85 23.11
C GLY A 589 -23.96 10.68 21.86
N SER A 590 -25.02 11.19 21.23
CA SER A 590 -24.91 12.07 20.07
C SER A 590 -24.09 13.33 20.28
N ALA A 591 -24.26 14.01 21.43
CA ALA A 591 -23.53 15.24 21.76
C ALA A 591 -22.05 14.97 22.08
N ALA A 592 -21.76 13.91 22.84
CA ALA A 592 -20.39 13.51 23.17
C ALA A 592 -19.63 13.06 21.91
N LEU A 593 -20.31 12.33 21.01
CA LEU A 593 -19.77 11.90 19.73
C LEU A 593 -19.44 13.08 18.82
N LEU A 594 -20.32 14.10 18.76
CA LEU A 594 -20.09 15.30 17.98
C LEU A 594 -18.87 16.08 18.50
N GLU A 595 -18.78 16.32 19.81
CA GLU A 595 -17.65 17.05 20.37
C GLU A 595 -16.34 16.27 20.18
N THR A 596 -16.37 14.94 20.30
CA THR A 596 -15.21 14.09 20.01
C THR A 596 -14.74 14.23 18.55
N ALA A 597 -15.67 14.30 17.60
CA ALA A 597 -15.36 14.54 16.18
C ALA A 597 -14.81 15.96 15.94
N LEU A 598 -15.37 16.98 16.60
CA LEU A 598 -14.87 18.35 16.51
C LEU A 598 -13.47 18.49 17.12
N GLN A 599 -13.23 17.80 18.23
CA GLN A 599 -11.92 17.75 18.88
C GLN A 599 -10.88 17.04 18.01
N LEU A 600 -11.26 15.98 17.29
CA LEU A 600 -10.42 15.34 16.27
C LEU A 600 -10.04 16.34 15.18
N ALA A 601 -11.02 17.08 14.67
CA ALA A 601 -10.79 18.09 13.63
C ALA A 601 -9.95 19.28 14.09
N GLN A 602 -10.08 19.67 15.36
CA GLN A 602 -9.28 20.75 15.95
C GLN A 602 -7.83 20.31 16.18
N SER A 603 -7.63 19.08 16.64
CA SER A 603 -6.31 18.55 16.98
C SER A 603 -5.51 18.10 15.75
N LYS A 604 -6.18 17.82 14.63
CA LYS A 604 -5.59 17.36 13.35
C LYS A 604 -4.46 16.35 13.54
N PRO A 605 -4.70 15.28 14.32
CA PRO A 605 -3.66 14.32 14.61
C PRO A 605 -3.30 13.53 13.35
N THR A 606 -2.11 12.93 13.34
CA THR A 606 -1.76 11.99 12.27
C THR A 606 -2.61 10.73 12.44
N MET A 607 -3.43 10.45 11.43
CA MET A 607 -4.34 9.30 11.46
C MET A 607 -3.62 8.04 10.96
N LEU A 608 -3.64 6.97 11.76
CA LEU A 608 -3.22 5.63 11.36
C LEU A 608 -4.32 4.94 10.57
N ASN A 609 -5.55 5.04 11.07
CA ASN A 609 -6.73 4.41 10.51
C ASN A 609 -7.75 5.48 10.16
N HIS A 610 -8.57 5.20 9.15
CA HIS A 610 -9.64 6.10 8.78
C HIS A 610 -10.73 6.05 9.86
N VAL A 611 -11.33 7.21 10.15
CA VAL A 611 -12.42 7.31 11.14
C VAL A 611 -13.68 7.78 10.45
N ARG A 612 -14.74 7.02 10.68
CA ARG A 612 -16.09 7.32 10.24
C ARG A 612 -17.00 7.52 11.43
N PHE A 613 -17.86 8.52 11.39
CA PHE A 613 -18.88 8.79 12.40
C PHE A 613 -20.28 8.53 11.82
N GLY A 614 -21.19 8.00 12.64
CA GLY A 614 -22.58 7.73 12.25
C GLY A 614 -23.58 8.22 13.30
N TRP A 615 -24.57 9.00 12.86
CA TRP A 615 -25.75 9.34 13.64
C TRP A 615 -26.97 8.68 13.01
N TRP A 616 -27.59 7.77 13.75
CA TRP A 616 -28.66 6.91 13.24
C TRP A 616 -30.04 7.55 13.42
N THR A 617 -30.96 7.16 12.56
CA THR A 617 -32.38 7.51 12.64
C THR A 617 -33.20 6.31 13.09
N ASP A 618 -34.35 6.56 13.71
CA ASP A 618 -35.40 5.55 13.90
C ASP A 618 -34.89 4.34 14.72
N GLU A 619 -33.93 4.58 15.61
CA GLU A 619 -33.42 3.61 16.59
C GLU A 619 -34.55 3.20 17.52
N GLU A 620 -35.26 4.21 18.01
CA GLU A 620 -36.39 4.16 18.95
C GLU A 620 -37.60 3.39 18.40
N GLN A 621 -37.55 3.02 17.12
CA GLN A 621 -38.55 2.25 16.39
C GLN A 621 -38.04 0.86 15.96
N GLY A 622 -36.84 0.47 16.41
CA GLY A 622 -36.24 -0.85 16.24
C GLY A 622 -34.93 -0.87 15.45
N LEU A 623 -33.99 0.04 15.74
CA LEU A 623 -32.65 0.12 15.11
C LEU A 623 -32.68 0.33 13.59
N ARG A 624 -33.76 0.90 13.06
CA ARG A 624 -34.06 0.79 11.62
C ARG A 624 -33.06 1.56 10.76
N GLY A 625 -32.54 2.69 11.24
CA GLY A 625 -31.51 3.47 10.54
C GLY A 625 -30.19 2.73 10.41
N SER A 626 -29.66 2.17 11.50
CA SER A 626 -28.42 1.39 11.46
C SER A 626 -28.59 0.08 10.68
N GLN A 627 -29.73 -0.61 10.81
CA GLN A 627 -30.06 -1.79 9.98
C GLN A 627 -30.14 -1.43 8.49
N PHE A 628 -30.70 -0.27 8.15
CA PHE A 628 -30.75 0.21 6.78
C PHE A 628 -29.35 0.42 6.21
N TYR A 629 -28.44 1.02 6.98
CA TYR A 629 -27.05 1.22 6.60
C TYR A 629 -26.33 -0.12 6.41
N THR A 630 -26.38 -1.01 7.40
CA THR A 630 -25.61 -2.26 7.39
C THR A 630 -26.13 -3.25 6.34
N SER A 631 -27.44 -3.30 6.09
CA SER A 631 -28.04 -4.14 5.03
C SER A 631 -27.66 -3.72 3.61
N ARG A 632 -27.19 -2.48 3.43
CA ARG A 632 -26.78 -1.91 2.13
C ARG A 632 -25.29 -1.74 1.98
N LEU A 633 -24.52 -2.04 3.02
CA LEU A 633 -23.08 -1.92 3.00
C LEU A 633 -22.51 -3.05 2.11
N PRO A 634 -21.88 -2.74 0.96
CA PRO A 634 -21.29 -3.77 0.12
C PRO A 634 -20.23 -4.54 0.89
N THR A 635 -20.05 -5.84 0.60
CA THR A 635 -19.10 -6.70 1.33
C THR A 635 -17.68 -6.13 1.37
N ALA A 636 -17.24 -5.48 0.29
CA ALA A 636 -15.94 -4.81 0.22
C ALA A 636 -15.81 -3.58 1.12
N GLU A 637 -16.90 -2.83 1.35
CA GLU A 637 -16.90 -1.70 2.30
C GLU A 637 -17.05 -2.20 3.74
N ARG A 638 -17.84 -3.25 3.94
CA ARG A 638 -17.97 -3.94 5.24
C ARG A 638 -16.63 -4.48 5.75
N SER A 639 -15.79 -5.08 4.88
CA SER A 639 -14.48 -5.60 5.28
C SER A 639 -13.46 -4.52 5.69
N LYS A 640 -13.71 -3.26 5.33
CA LYS A 640 -12.88 -2.13 5.74
C LYS A 640 -13.16 -1.70 7.18
N ILE A 641 -14.40 -1.89 7.68
CA ILE A 641 -14.77 -1.54 9.06
C ILE A 641 -14.20 -2.57 10.03
N LYS A 642 -13.20 -2.18 10.84
CA LYS A 642 -12.50 -3.06 11.78
C LYS A 642 -13.12 -3.09 13.17
N GLY A 643 -13.89 -2.08 13.51
CA GLY A 643 -14.67 -2.03 14.74
C GLY A 643 -15.70 -0.91 14.70
N TYR A 644 -16.85 -1.14 15.32
CA TYR A 644 -17.91 -0.14 15.52
C TYR A 644 -18.09 0.12 17.02
N PHE A 645 -17.82 1.35 17.45
CA PHE A 645 -18.06 1.81 18.81
C PHE A 645 -19.42 2.49 18.89
N ASN A 646 -20.27 2.01 19.77
CA ASN A 646 -21.63 2.50 19.96
C ASN A 646 -21.75 3.26 21.29
N PHE A 647 -22.48 4.36 21.29
CA PHE A 647 -22.68 5.20 22.46
C PHE A 647 -24.15 5.48 22.63
N ASP A 648 -24.72 4.92 23.69
CA ASP A 648 -26.16 4.93 23.94
C ASP A 648 -26.40 5.19 25.43
N MET A 649 -26.96 6.36 25.73
CA MET A 649 -27.18 6.89 27.08
C MET A 649 -25.91 6.94 27.92
N VAL A 650 -25.11 7.99 27.74
CA VAL A 650 -23.79 8.16 28.38
C VAL A 650 -23.76 9.22 29.50
N GLY A 651 -24.92 9.72 29.92
CA GLY A 651 -25.06 10.78 30.92
C GLY A 651 -26.05 10.51 32.05
N SER A 652 -26.41 9.25 32.35
CA SER A 652 -27.53 8.90 33.23
C SER A 652 -27.43 9.50 34.65
N PRO A 653 -28.51 10.07 35.22
CA PRO A 653 -28.48 10.73 36.53
C PRO A 653 -27.95 9.88 37.68
N ASN A 654 -28.29 8.58 37.70
CA ASN A 654 -27.88 7.59 38.68
C ASN A 654 -26.90 6.59 38.04
N ALA A 655 -25.94 7.08 37.25
CA ALA A 655 -25.07 6.33 36.35
C ALA A 655 -24.41 5.06 36.92
N GLY A 656 -24.39 4.00 36.11
CA GLY A 656 -23.38 2.95 36.13
C GLY A 656 -22.35 3.15 35.00
N TYR A 657 -21.39 2.23 34.87
CA TYR A 657 -20.44 2.25 33.76
C TYR A 657 -20.39 0.87 33.12
N PHE A 658 -21.08 0.74 32.00
CA PHE A 658 -21.29 -0.54 31.32
C PHE A 658 -20.60 -0.55 29.98
N ILE A 659 -19.86 -1.63 29.70
CA ILE A 659 -19.23 -1.88 28.40
C ILE A 659 -19.57 -3.31 27.97
N ASP A 660 -20.08 -3.49 26.76
CA ASP A 660 -20.35 -4.82 26.21
C ASP A 660 -19.04 -5.54 25.83
N TYR A 661 -19.10 -6.86 25.77
CA TYR A 661 -17.97 -7.72 25.46
C TYR A 661 -16.74 -7.32 26.26
N LEU A 662 -16.86 -7.10 27.58
CA LEU A 662 -15.94 -6.34 28.43
C LEU A 662 -14.48 -6.82 28.37
N ASN A 663 -14.26 -8.06 27.94
CA ASN A 663 -12.94 -8.68 27.81
C ASN A 663 -12.46 -8.84 26.35
N SER A 664 -13.13 -8.21 25.38
CA SER A 664 -12.75 -8.24 23.97
C SER A 664 -11.62 -7.24 23.64
N PRO A 665 -10.85 -7.48 22.57
CA PRO A 665 -9.83 -6.53 22.12
C PRO A 665 -10.39 -5.14 21.77
N LEU A 666 -11.64 -5.07 21.30
CA LEU A 666 -12.26 -3.79 20.92
C LEU A 666 -12.71 -3.01 22.16
N SER A 667 -13.40 -3.66 23.11
CA SER A 667 -13.88 -3.02 24.35
C SER A 667 -12.75 -2.59 25.28
N ALA A 668 -11.57 -3.23 25.20
CA ALA A 668 -10.36 -2.80 25.91
C ALA A 668 -9.99 -1.34 25.62
N ASN A 669 -10.37 -0.79 24.46
CA ASN A 669 -10.11 0.61 24.10
C ASN A 669 -11.01 1.59 24.86
N LEU A 670 -12.23 1.21 25.23
CA LEU A 670 -13.12 1.99 26.09
C LEU A 670 -12.79 1.76 27.57
N LYS A 671 -12.64 0.49 27.95
CA LYS A 671 -12.33 0.05 29.32
C LYS A 671 -11.01 0.63 29.83
N GLY A 672 -10.01 0.77 28.95
CA GLY A 672 -8.70 1.32 29.31
C GLY A 672 -8.76 2.72 29.93
N TYR A 673 -9.71 3.56 29.52
CA TYR A 673 -9.91 4.88 30.15
C TYR A 673 -10.43 4.71 31.59
N PHE A 674 -11.49 3.93 31.79
CA PHE A 674 -12.09 3.70 33.10
C PHE A 674 -11.12 3.04 34.08
N ASP A 675 -10.32 2.08 33.60
CA ASP A 675 -9.24 1.47 34.37
C ASP A 675 -8.21 2.51 34.82
N SER A 676 -7.84 3.45 33.93
CA SER A 676 -6.87 4.51 34.24
C SER A 676 -7.36 5.46 35.35
N ILE A 677 -8.67 5.70 35.43
CA ILE A 677 -9.30 6.51 36.48
C ILE A 677 -9.86 5.67 37.64
N LYS A 678 -9.57 4.36 37.66
CA LYS A 678 -9.99 3.40 38.69
C LYS A 678 -11.50 3.35 38.91
N VAL A 679 -12.28 3.56 37.84
CA VAL A 679 -13.72 3.39 37.85
C VAL A 679 -14.02 1.97 37.37
N PRO A 680 -14.59 1.09 38.21
CA PRO A 680 -14.88 -0.27 37.78
C PRO A 680 -15.97 -0.27 36.70
N THR A 681 -15.84 -1.13 35.71
CA THR A 681 -16.84 -1.33 34.65
C THR A 681 -17.53 -2.68 34.81
N GLU A 682 -18.76 -2.79 34.33
CA GLU A 682 -19.52 -4.04 34.27
C GLU A 682 -19.97 -4.33 32.83
N GLU A 683 -20.25 -5.60 32.55
CA GLU A 683 -20.85 -6.00 31.28
C GLU A 683 -22.24 -5.34 31.15
N VAL A 684 -22.56 -4.81 29.96
CA VAL A 684 -23.91 -4.30 29.67
C VAL A 684 -24.93 -5.44 29.84
N THR A 685 -25.96 -5.20 30.65
CA THR A 685 -27.06 -6.16 30.87
C THR A 685 -28.40 -5.68 30.30
N GLU A 686 -28.50 -4.40 29.94
CA GLU A 686 -29.63 -3.82 29.23
C GLU A 686 -29.39 -3.92 27.73
N CYS A 687 -30.27 -4.63 27.02
CA CYS A 687 -30.21 -4.82 25.57
C CYS A 687 -31.08 -3.76 24.88
N CYS A 688 -30.90 -3.33 23.63
CA CYS A 688 -29.90 -3.53 22.57
C CYS A 688 -29.71 -2.13 21.96
N SER A 689 -28.61 -1.86 21.26
CA SER A 689 -28.44 -0.59 20.55
C SER A 689 -28.06 -0.81 19.08
N ASP A 690 -27.67 0.24 18.38
CA ASP A 690 -27.25 0.19 16.97
C ASP A 690 -26.07 -0.76 16.71
N ASP A 691 -25.32 -1.13 17.76
CA ASP A 691 -24.31 -2.18 17.74
C ASP A 691 -24.85 -3.50 17.17
N GLY A 692 -26.11 -3.85 17.47
CA GLY A 692 -26.73 -5.08 17.01
C GLY A 692 -26.77 -5.18 15.48
N SER A 693 -26.99 -4.05 14.79
CA SER A 693 -27.01 -3.98 13.33
C SER A 693 -25.65 -4.30 12.71
N PHE A 694 -24.56 -3.86 13.34
CA PHE A 694 -23.19 -4.10 12.89
C PHE A 694 -22.71 -5.50 13.25
N ARG A 695 -23.04 -5.97 14.46
CA ARG A 695 -22.72 -7.32 14.92
C ARG A 695 -23.40 -8.41 14.07
N ASN A 696 -24.64 -8.19 13.66
CA ASN A 696 -25.37 -9.11 12.77
C ASN A 696 -24.70 -9.25 11.39
N ILE A 697 -23.91 -8.25 10.99
CA ILE A 697 -23.04 -8.30 9.82
C ILE A 697 -21.57 -8.48 10.22
N GLY A 698 -21.27 -9.18 11.31
CA GLY A 698 -19.92 -9.62 11.66
C GLY A 698 -18.86 -8.52 11.75
N VAL A 699 -19.25 -7.26 11.96
CA VAL A 699 -18.35 -6.18 12.36
C VAL A 699 -18.21 -6.27 13.88
N PRO A 700 -16.99 -6.35 14.44
CA PRO A 700 -16.79 -6.31 15.89
C PRO A 700 -17.38 -5.02 16.46
N THR A 701 -18.13 -5.11 17.55
CA THR A 701 -18.77 -3.95 18.18
C THR A 701 -18.33 -3.79 19.62
N SER A 702 -18.34 -2.54 20.10
CA SER A 702 -18.39 -2.31 21.53
C SER A 702 -19.22 -1.07 21.89
N THR A 703 -20.06 -1.21 22.90
CA THR A 703 -21.04 -0.22 23.39
C THR A 703 -20.62 0.29 24.75
N LEU A 704 -20.64 1.61 24.94
CA LEU A 704 -20.54 2.26 26.25
C LEU A 704 -21.91 2.85 26.64
N SER A 705 -22.38 2.49 27.83
CA SER A 705 -23.63 3.03 28.41
C SER A 705 -23.47 3.32 29.90
N THR A 706 -24.26 4.26 30.39
CA THR A 706 -24.38 4.60 31.82
C THR A 706 -25.66 4.06 32.47
N GLY A 707 -26.40 3.24 31.73
CA GLY A 707 -27.60 2.51 32.17
C GLY A 707 -28.89 3.30 31.93
N ALA A 708 -29.98 2.57 31.71
CA ALA A 708 -31.29 3.08 31.33
C ALA A 708 -32.34 2.83 32.44
N GLY A 709 -33.39 2.07 32.15
CA GLY A 709 -34.53 1.86 33.04
C GLY A 709 -34.31 0.89 34.23
N MET A 710 -33.24 0.09 34.21
CA MET A 710 -32.96 -0.90 35.26
C MET A 710 -32.58 -0.25 36.58
N ARG A 711 -32.96 -0.90 37.68
CA ARG A 711 -32.69 -0.40 39.04
C ARG A 711 -31.27 -0.72 39.47
N LYS A 712 -30.55 0.31 39.92
CA LYS A 712 -29.22 0.20 40.53
C LYS A 712 -29.29 -0.67 41.79
N SER A 713 -28.51 -1.75 41.83
CA SER A 713 -28.40 -2.61 43.01
C SER A 713 -27.63 -1.93 44.15
N SER A 714 -27.75 -2.44 45.37
CA SER A 714 -26.94 -1.97 46.51
C SER A 714 -25.43 -2.13 46.28
N ALA A 715 -25.01 -3.21 45.61
CA ALA A 715 -23.61 -3.42 45.25
C ALA A 715 -23.11 -2.38 44.23
N GLN A 716 -23.93 -2.05 43.22
CA GLN A 716 -23.61 -1.01 42.25
C GLN A 716 -23.64 0.40 42.85
N ALA A 717 -24.50 0.66 43.84
CA ALA A 717 -24.49 1.94 44.58
C ALA A 717 -23.25 2.08 45.48
N GLN A 718 -22.79 1.00 46.10
CA GLN A 718 -21.50 0.99 46.80
C GLN A 718 -20.32 1.20 45.83
N LYS A 719 -20.42 0.65 44.62
CA LYS A 719 -19.38 0.71 43.59
C LYS A 719 -19.26 2.08 42.90
N TRP A 720 -20.38 2.69 42.54
CA TRP A 720 -20.42 3.91 41.69
C TRP A 720 -21.08 5.11 42.36
N GLY A 721 -21.59 4.95 43.59
CA GLY A 721 -22.45 5.94 44.21
C GLY A 721 -23.87 5.93 43.64
N GLY A 722 -24.64 6.96 44.00
CA GLY A 722 -26.05 7.08 43.62
C GLY A 722 -26.99 6.38 44.61
N THR A 723 -28.25 6.16 44.19
CA THR A 723 -29.30 5.62 45.06
C THR A 723 -29.67 4.20 44.65
N ALA A 724 -29.41 3.25 45.54
CA ALA A 724 -29.83 1.85 45.37
C ALA A 724 -31.36 1.76 45.28
N GLY A 725 -31.85 0.86 44.42
CA GLY A 725 -33.28 0.67 44.17
C GLY A 725 -33.91 1.71 43.24
N GLN A 726 -33.21 2.78 42.84
CA GLN A 726 -33.65 3.69 41.78
C GLN A 726 -33.10 3.28 40.41
N ALA A 727 -33.82 3.59 39.34
CA ALA A 727 -33.34 3.38 37.97
C ALA A 727 -32.03 4.13 37.71
N PHE A 728 -31.19 3.66 36.77
CA PHE A 728 -30.02 4.42 36.30
C PHE A 728 -30.46 5.75 35.67
N ASP A 729 -31.53 5.70 34.88
CA ASP A 729 -32.29 6.84 34.42
C ASP A 729 -33.80 6.65 34.67
N ARG A 730 -34.36 7.45 35.59
CA ARG A 730 -35.80 7.43 35.93
C ARG A 730 -36.69 8.05 34.86
N CYS A 731 -36.09 8.84 33.96
CA CYS A 731 -36.74 9.56 32.88
C CYS A 731 -36.55 8.89 31.53
N TYR A 732 -35.96 7.69 31.47
CA TYR A 732 -35.89 6.87 30.25
C TYR A 732 -37.27 6.78 29.57
N HIS A 733 -37.33 7.13 28.28
CA HIS A 733 -38.54 7.28 27.47
C HIS A 733 -39.65 8.18 28.04
N GLN A 734 -39.32 9.19 28.85
CA GLN A 734 -40.28 10.09 29.48
C GLN A 734 -39.99 11.57 29.19
N SER A 735 -41.01 12.41 29.32
CA SER A 735 -40.92 13.85 29.08
C SER A 735 -39.93 14.58 30.00
N CYS A 736 -39.58 13.98 31.14
CA CYS A 736 -38.62 14.56 32.08
C CYS A 736 -37.16 14.38 31.65
N ASP A 737 -36.87 13.61 30.59
CA ASP A 737 -35.52 13.48 30.02
C ASP A 737 -35.12 14.75 29.26
N SER A 738 -34.76 15.77 30.04
CA SER A 738 -34.58 17.15 29.61
C SER A 738 -33.29 17.75 30.17
N TYR A 739 -32.69 18.67 29.42
CA TYR A 739 -31.47 19.35 29.82
C TYR A 739 -31.81 20.62 30.64
N PRO A 740 -31.12 20.89 31.76
CA PRO A 740 -30.00 20.12 32.35
C PRO A 740 -30.43 19.06 33.37
N ALA A 741 -31.72 18.89 33.62
CA ALA A 741 -32.24 18.17 34.80
C ALA A 741 -31.98 16.65 34.79
N ASN A 742 -31.83 16.04 33.61
CA ASN A 742 -31.66 14.59 33.46
C ASN A 742 -30.24 14.18 33.02
N ILE A 743 -29.21 14.96 33.39
CA ILE A 743 -27.83 14.65 33.05
C ILE A 743 -26.94 14.66 34.30
N ASN A 744 -26.21 13.57 34.49
CA ASN A 744 -25.07 13.54 35.39
C ASN A 744 -23.82 14.03 34.66
N THR A 745 -23.34 15.22 35.04
CA THR A 745 -22.14 15.82 34.42
C THR A 745 -20.92 14.91 34.52
N THR A 746 -20.69 14.27 35.66
CA THR A 746 -19.51 13.40 35.86
C THR A 746 -19.58 12.14 35.01
N ALA A 747 -20.76 11.57 34.82
CA ALA A 747 -20.94 10.43 33.94
C ALA A 747 -20.72 10.81 32.47
N LEU A 748 -21.26 11.95 32.05
CA LEU A 748 -21.12 12.49 30.70
C LEU A 748 -19.67 12.80 30.34
N ASP A 749 -18.96 13.47 31.25
CA ASP A 749 -17.54 13.83 31.14
C ASP A 749 -16.66 12.59 30.94
N ARG A 750 -16.76 11.62 31.87
CA ARG A 750 -16.02 10.35 31.79
C ARG A 750 -16.32 9.56 30.54
N SER A 751 -17.58 9.58 30.08
CA SER A 751 -17.94 8.85 28.89
C SER A 751 -17.37 9.49 27.64
N ALA A 752 -17.47 10.82 27.49
CA ALA A 752 -16.90 11.56 26.37
C ALA A 752 -15.37 11.37 26.27
N ASP A 753 -14.68 11.39 27.41
CA ASP A 753 -13.25 11.07 27.47
C ASP A 753 -12.94 9.63 27.07
N SER A 754 -13.77 8.67 27.47
CA SER A 754 -13.63 7.27 27.04
C SER A 754 -13.80 7.13 25.52
N MET A 755 -14.73 7.88 24.90
CA MET A 755 -14.89 7.91 23.43
C MET A 755 -13.63 8.43 22.75
N ALA A 756 -13.10 9.57 23.23
CA ALA A 756 -11.87 10.16 22.72
C ALA A 756 -10.66 9.23 22.94
N TRP A 757 -10.59 8.58 24.10
CA TRP A 757 -9.57 7.59 24.41
C TRP A 757 -9.58 6.43 23.43
N ALA A 758 -10.75 5.85 23.18
CA ALA A 758 -10.89 4.77 22.22
C ALA A 758 -10.51 5.22 20.80
N LEU A 759 -11.00 6.38 20.36
CA LEU A 759 -10.67 6.95 19.05
C LEU A 759 -9.17 7.18 18.89
N TRP A 760 -8.53 7.82 19.87
CA TRP A 760 -7.09 8.10 19.81
C TRP A 760 -6.27 6.81 19.84
N LYS A 761 -6.70 5.80 20.59
CA LYS A 761 -6.03 4.50 20.64
C LYS A 761 -6.10 3.75 19.31
N VAL A 762 -7.28 3.71 18.69
CA VAL A 762 -7.48 2.90 17.48
C VAL A 762 -7.10 3.64 16.21
N ALA A 763 -7.10 4.97 16.19
CA ALA A 763 -6.96 5.74 14.95
C ALA A 763 -5.89 6.83 14.96
N VAL A 764 -5.38 7.28 16.11
CA VAL A 764 -4.39 8.37 16.17
C VAL A 764 -2.97 7.83 16.43
N GLY A 765 -2.02 8.30 15.63
CA GLY A 765 -0.62 7.90 15.74
C GLY A 765 0.15 8.63 16.85
N GLY A 766 0.62 7.86 17.85
CA GLY A 766 1.69 8.20 18.80
C GLY A 766 2.39 6.93 19.29
N ALA A 767 3.72 6.93 19.38
CA ALA A 767 4.50 5.75 19.79
C ALA A 767 4.17 5.30 21.22
N ARG A 768 4.01 3.99 21.42
CA ARG A 768 3.72 3.33 22.71
C ARG A 768 4.85 3.58 23.73
N ALA A 769 4.54 4.18 24.88
CA ALA A 769 5.46 4.28 26.03
C ALA A 769 5.32 3.05 26.96
N PRO A 770 6.38 2.66 27.69
CA PRO A 770 6.38 1.58 28.67
C PRO A 770 5.92 2.07 30.06
N ASP A 771 5.16 1.25 30.78
CA ASP A 771 4.74 1.52 32.17
C ASP A 771 5.93 1.45 33.14
N ALA A 772 6.00 2.40 34.07
CA ALA A 772 6.92 2.41 35.22
C ALA A 772 6.18 2.16 36.55
N ALA A 773 6.81 1.36 37.40
CA ALA A 773 6.33 0.71 38.63
C ALA A 773 6.18 1.63 39.88
N PRO A 774 5.85 1.05 41.06
CA PRO A 774 6.80 1.23 42.16
C PRO A 774 7.08 -0.01 43.05
N VAL A 775 8.38 -0.35 43.10
CA VAL A 775 9.28 -0.59 44.26
C VAL A 775 8.89 -1.55 45.42
N SER A 776 9.72 -2.60 45.58
CA SER A 776 10.54 -3.01 46.76
C SER A 776 10.49 -4.55 46.96
N THR A 777 11.52 -5.35 46.70
CA THR A 777 12.82 -5.43 47.41
C THR A 777 13.85 -6.26 46.59
N VAL A 778 15.13 -5.92 46.74
CA VAL A 778 16.35 -6.38 46.01
C VAL A 778 17.07 -7.53 46.78
N PRO A 779 18.17 -8.19 46.32
CA PRO A 779 18.80 -8.47 45.00
C PRO A 779 18.92 -10.02 44.77
N GLU A 780 19.39 -10.64 43.68
CA GLU A 780 20.52 -10.41 42.77
C GLU A 780 20.44 -11.41 41.60
N THR A 781 20.89 -11.00 40.40
CA THR A 781 21.26 -11.74 39.16
C THR A 781 20.49 -11.40 37.86
N LEU A 782 21.18 -10.61 37.02
CA LEU A 782 21.07 -10.33 35.58
C LEU A 782 20.62 -11.58 34.77
N THR A 783 19.81 -11.64 33.70
CA THR A 783 19.22 -10.75 32.64
C THR A 783 18.14 -11.63 31.92
N VAL A 784 17.10 -11.16 31.22
CA VAL A 784 17.07 -10.57 29.86
C VAL A 784 15.76 -9.77 29.62
N SER A 785 15.91 -8.68 28.88
CA SER A 785 15.01 -7.58 28.52
C SER A 785 13.77 -7.93 27.66
N ASN A 786 12.70 -7.15 27.81
CA ASN A 786 11.51 -7.12 26.95
C ASN A 786 11.87 -6.82 25.47
N VAL A 787 11.56 -7.76 24.58
CA VAL A 787 11.81 -7.70 23.13
C VAL A 787 10.68 -6.90 22.46
N SER A 788 11.06 -5.86 21.69
CA SER A 788 10.18 -5.11 20.79
C SER A 788 9.73 -6.02 19.63
N THR A 789 8.46 -5.98 19.22
CA THR A 789 7.88 -6.91 18.22
C THR A 789 7.86 -6.30 16.82
N VAL A 790 8.48 -6.98 15.85
CA VAL A 790 8.40 -6.67 14.42
C VAL A 790 7.07 -7.19 13.87
N PRO A 791 6.26 -6.38 13.16
CA PRO A 791 5.00 -6.86 12.57
C PRO A 791 5.26 -7.92 11.49
N SER A 792 4.45 -8.98 11.50
CA SER A 792 4.50 -10.05 10.50
C SER A 792 3.95 -9.58 9.15
N PRO A 793 4.53 -10.00 8.01
CA PRO A 793 4.03 -9.65 6.69
C PRO A 793 2.70 -10.36 6.38
N ASP A 794 1.88 -9.71 5.55
CA ASP A 794 0.75 -10.30 4.84
C ASP A 794 1.29 -11.08 3.62
N ILE A 795 0.96 -12.37 3.51
CA ILE A 795 1.47 -13.28 2.50
C ILE A 795 0.56 -13.25 1.28
N ASN A 796 1.09 -12.79 0.15
CA ASN A 796 0.32 -12.73 -1.09
C ASN A 796 -0.11 -14.14 -1.56
N VAL A 797 -1.38 -14.47 -1.35
CA VAL A 797 -1.96 -15.77 -1.72
C VAL A 797 -1.86 -16.09 -3.21
N GLU A 798 -1.74 -15.10 -4.10
CA GLU A 798 -1.51 -15.38 -5.53
C GLU A 798 -0.13 -15.99 -5.80
N ASN A 799 0.88 -15.68 -4.97
CA ASN A 799 2.19 -16.35 -5.05
C ASN A 799 2.09 -17.80 -4.57
N VAL A 800 1.36 -18.04 -3.47
CA VAL A 800 1.09 -19.40 -2.95
C VAL A 800 0.35 -20.25 -3.99
N LYS A 801 -0.65 -19.67 -4.67
CA LYS A 801 -1.36 -20.30 -5.80
C LYS A 801 -0.45 -20.56 -7.00
N GLY A 802 0.53 -19.69 -7.25
CA GLY A 802 1.58 -19.91 -8.24
C GLY A 802 2.42 -21.16 -7.92
N HIS A 803 2.77 -21.38 -6.66
CA HIS A 803 3.45 -22.59 -6.21
C HIS A 803 2.58 -23.85 -6.36
N LEU A 804 1.30 -23.78 -5.99
CA LEU A 804 0.34 -24.88 -6.17
C LEU A 804 0.17 -25.28 -7.64
N GLN A 805 0.05 -24.30 -8.54
CA GLN A 805 -0.02 -24.53 -9.98
C GLN A 805 1.26 -25.22 -10.50
N GLN A 806 2.42 -24.88 -9.94
CA GLN A 806 3.68 -25.53 -10.31
C GLN A 806 3.75 -26.97 -9.79
N LEU A 807 3.34 -27.25 -8.55
CA LEU A 807 3.26 -28.61 -8.01
C LEU A 807 2.27 -29.48 -8.83
N GLN A 808 1.13 -28.92 -9.23
CA GLN A 808 0.18 -29.57 -10.14
C GLN A 808 0.83 -29.89 -11.50
N THR A 809 1.60 -28.97 -12.06
CA THR A 809 2.30 -29.16 -13.34
C THR A 809 3.32 -30.30 -13.23
N ILE A 810 4.11 -30.30 -12.16
CA ILE A 810 5.10 -31.36 -11.88
C ILE A 810 4.40 -32.72 -11.75
N ALA A 811 3.31 -32.80 -10.99
CA ALA A 811 2.56 -34.04 -10.85
C ALA A 811 2.03 -34.53 -12.22
N THR A 812 1.41 -33.63 -13.00
CA THR A 812 0.83 -33.94 -14.31
C THR A 812 1.88 -34.48 -15.28
N GLN A 813 3.08 -33.89 -15.28
CA GLN A 813 4.19 -34.33 -16.12
C GLN A 813 4.80 -35.68 -15.68
N ASN A 814 4.53 -36.12 -14.46
CA ASN A 814 5.16 -37.29 -13.85
C ASN A 814 4.11 -38.33 -13.38
N GLY A 815 3.14 -38.63 -14.24
CA GLY A 815 2.15 -39.68 -13.98
C GLY A 815 0.98 -39.27 -13.10
N GLY A 816 0.77 -37.97 -12.90
CA GLY A 816 -0.36 -37.41 -12.15
C GLY A 816 -0.20 -37.46 -10.62
N THR A 817 1.00 -37.76 -10.11
CA THR A 817 1.26 -37.94 -8.67
C THR A 817 2.62 -37.37 -8.27
N ARG A 818 2.76 -37.04 -6.98
CA ARG A 818 4.01 -36.62 -6.32
C ARG A 818 4.41 -37.63 -5.23
N ARG A 819 4.02 -38.90 -5.37
CA ARG A 819 4.40 -39.98 -4.45
C ARG A 819 5.89 -40.01 -4.17
N SER A 820 6.25 -40.21 -2.90
CA SER A 820 7.61 -40.19 -2.35
C SER A 820 8.66 -40.92 -3.20
N THR A 821 8.30 -42.06 -3.81
CA THR A 821 9.21 -42.88 -4.62
C THR A 821 9.32 -42.46 -6.10
N GLY A 822 8.59 -41.42 -6.52
CA GLY A 822 8.37 -41.08 -7.93
C GLY A 822 9.13 -39.85 -8.42
N ALA A 823 9.23 -39.72 -9.74
CA ALA A 823 9.86 -38.55 -10.39
C ALA A 823 9.12 -37.24 -10.08
N GLY A 824 7.81 -37.28 -9.86
CA GLY A 824 7.01 -36.12 -9.44
C GLY A 824 7.48 -35.55 -8.10
N TYR A 825 7.77 -36.41 -7.12
CA TYR A 825 8.32 -35.97 -5.83
C TYR A 825 9.69 -35.31 -5.99
N LEU A 826 10.61 -35.94 -6.72
CA LEU A 826 11.94 -35.38 -6.98
C LEU A 826 11.88 -34.05 -7.75
N GLY A 827 10.92 -33.91 -8.66
CA GLY A 827 10.61 -32.65 -9.35
C GLY A 827 10.18 -31.56 -8.37
N SER A 828 9.29 -31.90 -7.42
CA SER A 828 8.85 -30.99 -6.36
C SER A 828 9.99 -30.58 -5.43
N VAL A 829 10.82 -31.53 -4.98
CA VAL A 829 12.03 -31.24 -4.18
C VAL A 829 12.95 -30.28 -4.92
N SER A 830 13.18 -30.52 -6.22
CA SER A 830 14.07 -29.69 -7.03
C SER A 830 13.53 -28.28 -7.24
N TYR A 831 12.22 -28.13 -7.41
CA TYR A 831 11.55 -26.83 -7.53
C TYR A 831 11.71 -26.00 -6.25
N ILE A 832 11.38 -26.60 -5.10
CA ILE A 832 11.45 -25.91 -3.80
C ILE A 832 12.90 -25.57 -3.46
N GLU A 833 13.83 -26.52 -3.66
CA GLU A 833 15.26 -26.28 -3.46
C GLU A 833 15.79 -25.12 -4.30
N GLN A 834 15.42 -25.04 -5.58
CA GLN A 834 15.88 -23.97 -6.47
C GLN A 834 15.44 -22.59 -5.96
N LYS A 835 14.17 -22.48 -5.51
CA LYS A 835 13.61 -21.24 -4.96
C LYS A 835 14.33 -20.84 -3.68
N LEU A 836 14.52 -21.77 -2.74
CA LEU A 836 15.17 -21.51 -1.46
C LEU A 836 16.66 -21.17 -1.61
N LYS A 837 17.39 -21.86 -2.48
CA LYS A 837 18.80 -21.51 -2.77
C LYS A 837 18.93 -20.14 -3.40
N ALA A 838 18.06 -19.80 -4.35
CA ALA A 838 18.03 -18.46 -4.95
C ALA A 838 17.72 -17.35 -3.92
N ALA A 839 16.94 -17.70 -2.88
CA ALA A 839 16.60 -16.82 -1.77
C ALA A 839 17.68 -16.77 -0.67
N GLY A 840 18.74 -17.58 -0.76
CA GLY A 840 19.89 -17.55 0.16
C GLY A 840 19.82 -18.53 1.33
N PHE A 841 18.93 -19.53 1.31
CA PHE A 841 18.90 -20.59 2.32
C PHE A 841 20.02 -21.63 2.13
N THR A 842 20.49 -22.20 3.24
CA THR A 842 21.30 -23.42 3.23
C THR A 842 20.37 -24.62 3.13
N VAL A 843 20.37 -25.29 1.97
CA VAL A 843 19.42 -26.37 1.68
C VAL A 843 20.12 -27.73 1.63
N THR A 844 19.59 -28.69 2.38
CA THR A 844 20.08 -30.07 2.47
C THR A 844 19.00 -31.06 2.03
N ARG A 845 19.33 -31.90 1.05
CA ARG A 845 18.56 -33.11 0.74
C ARG A 845 19.02 -34.25 1.66
N GLN A 846 18.21 -34.58 2.66
CA GLN A 846 18.51 -35.69 3.57
C GLN A 846 17.90 -36.98 3.02
N ALA A 847 18.74 -37.88 2.52
CA ALA A 847 18.32 -39.20 2.06
C ALA A 847 17.75 -40.03 3.23
N CYS A 848 16.55 -40.58 3.06
CA CYS A 848 15.98 -41.51 4.03
C CYS A 848 16.52 -42.92 3.80
N SER A 849 17.67 -43.22 4.42
CA SER A 849 18.42 -44.44 4.18
C SER A 849 17.92 -45.68 4.94
N SER A 850 16.96 -45.52 5.87
CA SER A 850 16.41 -46.63 6.68
C SER A 850 15.03 -46.28 7.21
N GLY A 851 14.07 -47.21 7.17
CA GLY A 851 12.72 -47.01 7.70
C GLY A 851 11.74 -46.32 6.75
N CYS A 852 12.22 -45.69 5.66
CA CYS A 852 11.37 -45.26 4.54
C CYS A 852 11.13 -46.38 3.51
N THR A 853 10.10 -46.20 2.70
CA THR A 853 9.82 -47.01 1.53
C THR A 853 11.03 -47.05 0.59
N GLY A 854 11.36 -48.24 0.08
CA GLY A 854 12.47 -48.40 -0.86
C GLY A 854 12.31 -47.49 -2.08
N GLY A 855 13.32 -46.64 -2.32
CA GLY A 855 13.30 -45.66 -3.41
C GLY A 855 12.61 -44.32 -3.08
N ALA A 856 12.19 -44.09 -1.84
CA ALA A 856 11.67 -42.79 -1.42
C ALA A 856 12.72 -41.68 -1.63
N GLY A 857 12.25 -40.52 -2.10
CA GLY A 857 13.06 -39.33 -2.25
C GLY A 857 13.49 -38.75 -0.91
N PRO A 858 14.42 -37.77 -0.91
CA PRO A 858 14.97 -37.20 0.31
C PRO A 858 13.99 -36.24 1.00
N ASN A 859 14.08 -36.12 2.33
CA ASN A 859 13.59 -34.93 3.02
C ASN A 859 14.35 -33.69 2.49
N LEU A 860 13.68 -32.55 2.41
CA LEU A 860 14.34 -31.27 2.13
C LEU A 860 14.35 -30.41 3.39
N ILE A 861 15.55 -30.09 3.88
CA ILE A 861 15.74 -29.24 5.06
C ILE A 861 16.37 -27.92 4.60
N ALA A 862 15.82 -26.80 5.02
CA ALA A 862 16.34 -25.48 4.66
C ALA A 862 16.52 -24.61 5.90
N ASP A 863 17.75 -24.15 6.12
CA ASP A 863 18.13 -23.28 7.22
C ASP A 863 18.31 -21.84 6.71
N TRP A 864 17.66 -20.89 7.38
CA TRP A 864 17.87 -19.46 7.12
C TRP A 864 19.22 -19.02 7.74
N PRO A 865 20.09 -18.30 7.00
CA PRO A 865 21.33 -17.79 7.56
C PRO A 865 21.07 -16.77 8.69
N GLY A 866 21.51 -17.11 9.90
CA GLY A 866 21.45 -16.25 11.08
C GLY A 866 20.51 -16.75 12.18
N GLY A 867 20.45 -16.00 13.28
CA GLY A 867 19.73 -16.38 14.50
C GLY A 867 20.51 -17.34 15.40
N ASN A 868 20.00 -17.60 16.60
CA ASN A 868 20.65 -18.46 17.57
C ASN A 868 20.46 -19.94 17.24
N GLU A 869 21.52 -20.62 16.76
CA GLU A 869 21.49 -22.06 16.42
C GLU A 869 21.22 -23.00 17.61
N ASN A 870 21.32 -22.51 18.85
CA ASN A 870 20.92 -23.26 20.05
C ASN A 870 19.42 -23.08 20.41
N ASN A 871 18.71 -22.20 19.68
CA ASN A 871 17.27 -21.97 19.77
C ASN A 871 16.67 -22.03 18.36
N VAL A 872 16.27 -23.23 17.95
CA VAL A 872 15.70 -23.48 16.62
C VAL A 872 14.18 -23.54 16.72
N TYR A 873 13.48 -22.73 15.94
CA TYR A 873 12.05 -22.93 15.66
C TYR A 873 11.91 -23.52 14.28
N MET A 874 11.22 -24.66 14.20
CA MET A 874 11.12 -25.44 12.98
C MET A 874 9.69 -25.44 12.45
N PHE A 875 9.57 -25.30 11.13
CA PHE A 875 8.31 -25.25 10.38
C PHE A 875 8.32 -26.41 9.37
N GLY A 876 7.23 -27.15 9.23
CA GLY A 876 7.22 -28.30 8.33
C GLY A 876 5.87 -28.69 7.76
N ALA A 877 5.94 -29.37 6.62
CA ALA A 877 4.82 -29.97 5.90
C ALA A 877 5.36 -31.17 5.11
N HIS A 878 4.59 -32.23 4.90
CA HIS A 878 5.01 -33.25 3.95
C HIS A 878 4.85 -32.78 2.51
N LEU A 879 5.71 -33.30 1.65
CA LEU A 879 5.75 -32.93 0.24
C LEU A 879 5.25 -34.03 -0.67
N ASP A 880 5.21 -35.28 -0.24
CA ASP A 880 4.66 -36.35 -1.07
C ASP A 880 3.13 -36.32 -1.13
N SER A 881 2.61 -37.06 -2.09
CA SER A 881 1.18 -37.37 -2.22
C SER A 881 0.99 -38.88 -2.23
N VAL A 882 -0.25 -39.35 -2.08
CA VAL A 882 -0.58 -40.73 -2.48
C VAL A 882 -0.33 -40.98 -3.97
N GLY A 883 -0.22 -42.27 -4.34
CA GLY A 883 -0.09 -42.69 -5.75
C GLY A 883 -1.34 -42.43 -6.60
N ALA A 884 -2.51 -42.25 -5.98
CA ALA A 884 -3.79 -42.09 -6.67
C ALA A 884 -4.01 -40.69 -7.27
N GLY A 885 -3.29 -39.67 -6.79
CA GLY A 885 -3.54 -38.29 -7.18
C GLY A 885 -2.35 -37.36 -6.95
N PRO A 886 -2.48 -36.08 -7.35
CA PRO A 886 -1.38 -35.12 -7.27
C PRO A 886 -1.22 -34.49 -5.88
N GLY A 887 -2.19 -34.66 -4.98
CA GLY A 887 -2.09 -34.22 -3.59
C GLY A 887 -1.98 -32.71 -3.45
N ILE A 888 -2.83 -31.94 -4.12
CA ILE A 888 -2.70 -30.48 -4.15
C ILE A 888 -3.10 -29.86 -2.83
N ASN A 889 -4.24 -30.25 -2.28
CA ASN A 889 -4.56 -29.86 -0.93
C ASN A 889 -3.69 -30.66 0.05
N ASP A 890 -3.49 -31.96 -0.23
CA ASP A 890 -2.80 -32.95 0.61
C ASP A 890 -1.49 -33.49 0.00
N ASN A 891 -0.33 -32.89 0.26
CA ASN A 891 -0.15 -31.66 1.00
C ASN A 891 0.63 -30.61 0.22
N GLY A 892 0.11 -30.27 -0.95
CA GLY A 892 0.61 -29.13 -1.74
C GLY A 892 0.34 -27.79 -1.06
N THR A 893 -0.77 -27.63 -0.32
CA THR A 893 -1.15 -26.35 0.33
C THR A 893 -0.21 -25.99 1.47
N GLY A 894 0.06 -26.89 2.41
CA GLY A 894 1.00 -26.66 3.50
C GLY A 894 2.41 -26.44 2.98
N SER A 895 2.84 -27.27 2.03
CA SER A 895 4.13 -27.14 1.35
C SER A 895 4.33 -25.81 0.62
N SER A 896 3.29 -25.28 -0.03
CA SER A 896 3.34 -24.04 -0.79
C SER A 896 3.25 -22.80 0.09
N ALA A 897 2.40 -22.82 1.12
CA ALA A 897 2.27 -21.74 2.09
C ALA A 897 3.58 -21.52 2.84
N GLN A 898 4.22 -22.59 3.34
CA GLN A 898 5.50 -22.46 4.04
C GLN A 898 6.64 -22.00 3.10
N LEU A 899 6.60 -22.37 1.82
CA LEU A 899 7.59 -21.89 0.84
C LEU A 899 7.47 -20.38 0.65
N GLU A 900 6.27 -19.83 0.46
CA GLU A 900 6.11 -18.39 0.27
C GLU A 900 6.50 -17.61 1.53
N VAL A 901 6.17 -18.13 2.72
CA VAL A 901 6.64 -17.54 3.99
C VAL A 901 8.16 -17.51 4.08
N ALA A 902 8.84 -18.58 3.66
CA ALA A 902 10.31 -18.61 3.60
C ALA A 902 10.88 -17.59 2.59
N LEU A 903 10.24 -17.41 1.44
CA LEU A 903 10.63 -16.39 0.45
C LEU A 903 10.42 -14.97 0.97
N GLN A 904 9.33 -14.72 1.68
CA GLN A 904 9.06 -13.43 2.31
C GLN A 904 10.07 -13.13 3.43
N LEU A 905 10.52 -14.13 4.18
CA LEU A 905 11.60 -13.99 5.16
C LEU A 905 12.90 -13.54 4.48
N ALA A 906 13.22 -14.16 3.34
CA ALA A 906 14.40 -13.80 2.57
C ALA A 906 14.34 -12.42 1.92
N GLN A 907 13.15 -11.99 1.49
CA GLN A 907 12.94 -10.67 0.92
C GLN A 907 13.05 -9.55 1.97
N SER A 908 12.49 -9.78 3.15
CA SER A 908 12.46 -8.79 4.24
C SER A 908 13.75 -8.71 5.05
N LYS A 909 14.59 -9.76 5.00
CA LYS A 909 15.90 -9.86 5.68
C LYS A 909 15.88 -9.32 7.11
N PRO A 910 14.95 -9.76 7.96
CA PRO A 910 14.84 -9.21 9.30
C PRO A 910 15.99 -9.67 10.18
N THR A 911 16.29 -8.93 11.26
CA THR A 911 17.24 -9.40 12.26
C THR A 911 16.65 -10.61 12.98
N MET A 912 17.39 -11.71 13.01
CA MET A 912 16.91 -12.96 13.61
C MET A 912 17.28 -13.04 15.10
N LEU A 913 16.29 -13.32 15.95
CA LEU A 913 16.48 -13.68 17.36
C LEU A 913 16.83 -15.16 17.49
N ASN A 914 16.03 -16.01 16.86
CA ASN A 914 16.16 -17.47 16.92
C ASN A 914 16.41 -18.02 15.52
N HIS A 915 17.06 -19.17 15.44
CA HIS A 915 17.31 -19.82 14.17
C HIS A 915 16.01 -20.43 13.62
N VAL A 916 15.79 -20.29 12.31
CA VAL A 916 14.60 -20.82 11.63
C VAL A 916 15.01 -21.92 10.67
N ARG A 917 14.35 -23.07 10.83
CA ARG A 917 14.51 -24.25 9.98
C ARG A 917 13.18 -24.61 9.33
N PHE A 918 13.19 -24.89 8.04
CA PHE A 918 12.05 -25.44 7.32
C PHE A 918 12.30 -26.92 6.94
N GLY A 919 11.25 -27.72 6.98
CA GLY A 919 11.25 -29.13 6.60
C GLY A 919 10.16 -29.48 5.60
N TRP A 920 10.53 -30.15 4.52
CA TRP A 920 9.59 -30.83 3.63
C TRP A 920 9.83 -32.33 3.71
N TRP A 921 8.86 -33.06 4.27
CA TRP A 921 9.00 -34.46 4.59
C TRP A 921 8.68 -35.37 3.42
N THR A 922 9.36 -36.52 3.37
CA THR A 922 9.10 -37.62 2.43
C THR A 922 8.31 -38.72 3.14
N ASP A 923 7.53 -39.49 2.38
CA ASP A 923 6.99 -40.77 2.83
C ASP A 923 6.12 -40.64 4.10
N GLU A 924 5.46 -39.48 4.24
CA GLU A 924 4.49 -39.19 5.30
C GLU A 924 3.30 -40.14 5.15
N GLU A 925 2.84 -40.25 3.91
CA GLU A 925 1.70 -41.02 3.43
C GLU A 925 1.88 -42.54 3.64
N GLN A 926 3.08 -42.96 4.04
CA GLN A 926 3.47 -44.34 4.33
C GLN A 926 3.76 -44.54 5.83
N GLY A 927 3.39 -43.57 6.67
CA GLY A 927 3.45 -43.63 8.12
C GLY A 927 4.52 -42.71 8.73
N LEU A 928 4.57 -41.44 8.32
CA LEU A 928 5.44 -40.39 8.86
C LEU A 928 6.94 -40.72 8.75
N ARG A 929 7.34 -41.50 7.75
CA ARG A 929 8.66 -42.18 7.78
C ARG A 929 9.81 -41.17 7.60
N GLY A 930 9.62 -40.13 6.81
CA GLY A 930 10.60 -39.06 6.64
C GLY A 930 10.86 -38.27 7.92
N SER A 931 9.82 -37.82 8.62
CA SER A 931 9.95 -37.10 9.89
C SER A 931 10.47 -38.01 11.01
N LYS A 932 10.00 -39.27 11.09
CA LYS A 932 10.56 -40.28 12.02
C LYS A 932 12.06 -40.49 11.80
N PHE A 933 12.48 -40.56 10.54
CA PHE A 933 13.89 -40.70 10.20
C PHE A 933 14.71 -39.48 10.62
N TYR A 934 14.22 -38.27 10.36
CA TYR A 934 14.89 -37.04 10.78
C TYR A 934 15.05 -36.98 12.30
N VAL A 935 13.95 -37.10 13.03
CA VAL A 935 13.94 -36.99 14.50
C VAL A 935 14.73 -38.13 15.16
N GLY A 936 14.64 -39.34 14.62
CA GLY A 936 15.38 -40.51 15.09
C GLY A 936 16.90 -40.33 15.06
N ARG A 937 17.42 -39.47 14.17
CA ARG A 937 18.86 -39.19 14.04
C ARG A 937 19.33 -37.96 14.81
N LEU A 938 18.42 -37.15 15.35
CA LEU A 938 18.81 -36.05 16.23
C LEU A 938 19.38 -36.61 17.53
N SER A 939 20.58 -36.16 17.89
CA SER A 939 21.16 -36.40 19.22
C SER A 939 20.30 -35.72 20.30
N THR A 940 20.41 -36.13 21.57
CA THR A 940 19.72 -35.44 22.67
C THR A 940 20.07 -33.94 22.71
N ALA A 941 21.32 -33.60 22.37
CA ALA A 941 21.78 -32.21 22.30
C ALA A 941 21.15 -31.44 21.13
N ASP A 942 20.93 -32.08 19.98
CA ASP A 942 20.29 -31.40 18.85
C ASP A 942 18.77 -31.30 19.00
N ARG A 943 18.14 -32.31 19.63
CA ARG A 943 16.71 -32.27 19.99
C ARG A 943 16.42 -31.10 20.93
N SER A 944 17.27 -30.89 21.93
CA SER A 944 17.05 -29.81 22.92
C SER A 944 17.19 -28.41 22.34
N LYS A 945 17.83 -28.24 21.17
CA LYS A 945 17.90 -26.97 20.46
C LYS A 945 16.56 -26.59 19.83
N ILE A 946 15.72 -27.58 19.44
CA ILE A 946 14.43 -27.32 18.81
C ILE A 946 13.41 -26.92 19.89
N LYS A 947 12.99 -25.65 19.88
CA LYS A 947 12.11 -25.05 20.90
C LYS A 947 10.63 -25.17 20.57
N GLY A 948 10.31 -25.33 19.29
CA GLY A 948 8.96 -25.58 18.81
C GLY A 948 8.97 -26.07 17.38
N TYR A 949 8.08 -27.02 17.07
CA TYR A 949 7.82 -27.51 15.72
C TYR A 949 6.38 -27.20 15.30
N PHE A 950 6.23 -26.46 14.21
CA PHE A 950 4.94 -26.07 13.64
C PHE A 950 4.67 -26.89 12.38
N ASN A 951 3.62 -27.71 12.41
CA ASN A 951 3.26 -28.58 11.29
C ASN A 951 2.08 -28.01 10.49
N PHE A 952 2.12 -28.14 9.17
CA PHE A 952 1.10 -27.61 8.25
C PHE A 952 0.67 -28.67 7.26
N ASP A 953 -0.54 -29.18 7.45
CA ASP A 953 -1.12 -30.29 6.71
C ASP A 953 -2.63 -30.26 6.97
N MET A 954 -3.44 -30.50 5.95
CA MET A 954 -3.75 -29.54 4.88
C MET A 954 -4.25 -28.15 5.32
N VAL A 955 -3.85 -27.07 4.60
CA VAL A 955 -4.18 -25.66 4.96
C VAL A 955 -5.04 -24.91 3.93
N GLY A 956 -5.65 -25.62 2.97
CA GLY A 956 -6.46 -25.00 1.92
C GLY A 956 -7.74 -25.77 1.57
N SER A 957 -8.33 -26.51 2.51
CA SER A 957 -9.44 -27.43 2.21
C SER A 957 -10.65 -26.75 1.59
N PRO A 958 -11.29 -27.38 0.58
CA PRO A 958 -12.37 -26.76 -0.22
C PRO A 958 -13.67 -26.54 0.56
N ASN A 959 -13.83 -27.20 1.71
CA ASN A 959 -14.92 -26.97 2.65
C ASN A 959 -14.32 -26.74 4.05
N PRO A 960 -13.56 -25.65 4.27
CA PRO A 960 -12.53 -25.55 5.30
C PRO A 960 -13.11 -25.48 6.72
N GLY A 961 -12.43 -26.13 7.67
CA GLY A 961 -12.44 -25.76 9.08
C GLY A 961 -11.15 -25.05 9.46
N TYR A 962 -11.01 -24.60 10.70
CA TYR A 962 -9.76 -24.01 11.20
C TYR A 962 -9.41 -24.67 12.52
N PHE A 963 -8.50 -25.64 12.44
CA PHE A 963 -8.12 -26.48 13.56
C PHE A 963 -6.68 -26.23 13.98
N ILE A 964 -6.44 -26.13 15.28
CA ILE A 964 -5.11 -26.00 15.88
C ILE A 964 -4.95 -27.09 16.93
N ASP A 965 -3.88 -27.87 16.83
CA ASP A 965 -3.52 -28.87 17.84
C ASP A 965 -2.85 -28.23 19.05
N ASP A 966 -3.24 -28.73 20.21
CA ASP A 966 -2.89 -28.25 21.54
C ASP A 966 -3.13 -26.73 21.62
N ILE A 967 -4.36 -26.30 21.31
CA ILE A 967 -4.72 -24.91 21.00
C ILE A 967 -4.38 -23.91 22.11
N ASN A 968 -4.27 -24.40 23.36
CA ASN A 968 -3.96 -23.61 24.54
C ASN A 968 -2.46 -23.68 24.94
N SER A 969 -1.63 -24.41 24.18
CA SER A 969 -0.21 -24.53 24.46
C SER A 969 0.57 -23.25 24.15
N PRO A 970 1.74 -23.05 24.79
CA PRO A 970 2.65 -21.97 24.44
C PRO A 970 3.07 -21.99 22.96
N THR A 971 3.17 -23.17 22.35
CA THR A 971 3.56 -23.33 20.94
C THR A 971 2.44 -22.91 19.99
N ALA A 972 1.19 -23.30 20.28
CA ALA A 972 0.00 -22.97 19.47
C ALA A 972 -0.41 -21.50 19.58
N LYS A 973 0.00 -20.81 20.66
CA LYS A 973 -0.41 -19.43 20.98
C LYS A 973 -0.36 -18.48 19.80
N ASN A 974 0.73 -18.48 19.03
CA ASN A 974 0.91 -17.49 17.94
C ASN A 974 0.02 -17.78 16.73
N LEU A 975 -0.29 -19.05 16.45
CA LEU A 975 -1.26 -19.42 15.42
C LEU A 975 -2.67 -19.00 15.86
N LYS A 976 -3.03 -19.30 17.11
CA LYS A 976 -4.32 -18.91 17.68
C LYS A 976 -4.49 -17.39 17.72
N GLU A 977 -3.45 -16.66 18.12
CA GLU A 977 -3.42 -15.19 18.14
C GLU A 977 -3.77 -14.59 16.77
N TYR A 978 -3.23 -15.16 15.68
CA TYR A 978 -3.58 -14.73 14.33
C TYR A 978 -5.06 -14.95 14.00
N PHE A 979 -5.58 -16.18 14.19
CA PHE A 979 -6.98 -16.47 13.87
C PHE A 979 -7.98 -15.68 14.74
N ASP A 980 -7.65 -15.47 16.02
CA ASP A 980 -8.40 -14.60 16.91
C ASP A 980 -8.41 -13.15 16.39
N SER A 981 -7.28 -12.66 15.86
CA SER A 981 -7.16 -11.28 15.32
C SER A 981 -8.01 -11.04 14.07
N ILE A 982 -8.29 -12.08 13.29
CA ILE A 982 -9.17 -12.02 12.10
C ILE A 982 -10.58 -12.54 12.37
N ASN A 983 -10.93 -12.75 13.65
CA ASN A 983 -12.22 -13.28 14.11
C ASN A 983 -12.64 -14.59 13.42
N VAL A 984 -11.67 -15.47 13.15
CA VAL A 984 -11.93 -16.82 12.65
C VAL A 984 -11.85 -17.78 13.84
N PRO A 985 -12.98 -18.33 14.32
CA PRO A 985 -12.94 -19.22 15.48
C PRO A 985 -12.13 -20.47 15.16
N THR A 986 -11.26 -20.89 16.06
CA THR A 986 -10.48 -22.12 15.91
C THR A 986 -11.06 -23.22 16.79
N GLU A 987 -10.92 -24.47 16.36
CA GLU A 987 -11.26 -25.66 17.15
C GLU A 987 -10.00 -26.49 17.41
N GLU A 988 -10.02 -27.26 18.50
CA GLU A 988 -9.00 -28.29 18.73
C GLU A 988 -9.05 -29.31 17.59
N VAL A 989 -7.89 -29.76 17.13
CA VAL A 989 -7.81 -30.83 16.14
C VAL A 989 -8.40 -32.12 16.71
N ALA A 990 -9.48 -32.61 16.12
CA ALA A 990 -10.12 -33.88 16.51
C ALA A 990 -9.56 -35.10 15.76
N GLU A 991 -8.82 -34.87 14.67
CA GLU A 991 -8.24 -35.90 13.80
C GLU A 991 -6.74 -36.02 14.07
N CYS A 992 -6.26 -37.25 14.29
CA CYS A 992 -4.84 -37.50 14.54
C CYS A 992 -4.21 -38.09 13.26
N CYS A 993 -2.97 -37.84 12.85
CA CYS A 993 -1.84 -36.99 13.24
C CYS A 993 -1.11 -36.64 11.92
N SER A 994 -0.15 -35.71 11.94
CA SER A 994 0.79 -35.52 10.82
C SER A 994 2.23 -35.61 11.35
N ASP A 995 3.21 -35.04 10.65
CA ASP A 995 4.63 -35.13 11.00
C ASP A 995 4.96 -34.59 12.40
N ASP A 996 4.08 -33.78 13.01
CA ASP A 996 4.16 -33.33 14.40
C ASP A 996 4.28 -34.51 15.38
N GLY A 997 3.65 -35.65 15.09
CA GLY A 997 3.70 -36.83 15.93
C GLY A 997 5.13 -37.35 16.14
N SER A 998 5.99 -37.27 15.12
CA SER A 998 7.39 -37.68 15.20
C SER A 998 8.19 -36.81 16.20
N PHE A 999 7.91 -35.51 16.21
CA PHE A 999 8.56 -34.53 17.10
C PHE A 999 8.01 -34.62 18.52
N ARG A 1000 6.69 -34.71 18.68
CA ARG A 1000 6.01 -34.86 19.98
C ARG A 1000 6.53 -36.10 20.73
N ASN A 1001 6.64 -37.23 20.03
CA ASN A 1001 7.17 -38.48 20.60
C ASN A 1001 8.64 -38.39 21.04
N ALA A 1002 9.39 -37.42 20.52
CA ALA A 1002 10.77 -37.16 20.93
C ALA A 1002 10.88 -36.08 22.03
N GLY A 1003 9.76 -35.61 22.57
CA GLY A 1003 9.70 -34.59 23.63
C GLY A 1003 9.90 -33.15 23.12
N ILE A 1004 9.78 -32.92 21.82
CA ILE A 1004 9.85 -31.56 21.24
C ILE A 1004 8.45 -30.96 21.29
N PRO A 1005 8.27 -29.71 21.79
CA PRO A 1005 6.97 -29.04 21.75
C PRO A 1005 6.47 -28.87 20.32
N THR A 1006 5.20 -29.20 20.07
CA THR A 1006 4.60 -29.14 18.73
C THR A 1006 3.30 -28.37 18.71
N THR A 1007 2.90 -27.92 17.52
CA THR A 1007 1.52 -27.55 17.20
C THR A 1007 1.27 -27.88 15.72
N PHE A 1008 0.00 -27.96 15.34
CA PHE A 1008 -0.44 -28.37 14.01
C PHE A 1008 -1.59 -27.50 13.55
N LEU A 1009 -1.48 -26.88 12.36
CA LEU A 1009 -2.54 -26.09 11.73
C LEU A 1009 -3.14 -26.87 10.57
N PHE A 1010 -4.46 -27.05 10.61
CA PHE A 1010 -5.21 -27.92 9.72
C PHE A 1010 -6.56 -27.31 9.33
N THR A 1011 -7.02 -27.59 8.11
CA THR A 1011 -8.31 -27.13 7.59
C THR A 1011 -9.32 -28.24 7.35
N GLY A 1012 -9.00 -29.46 7.81
CA GLY A 1012 -9.86 -30.64 7.76
C GLY A 1012 -9.63 -31.49 6.52
N ALA A 1013 -9.81 -32.82 6.64
CA ALA A 1013 -9.62 -33.76 5.54
C ALA A 1013 -10.88 -34.62 5.30
N PRO A 1014 -10.95 -35.94 5.56
CA PRO A 1014 -12.12 -36.72 5.16
C PRO A 1014 -13.33 -36.56 6.11
N ALA A 1015 -13.16 -36.00 7.31
CA ALA A 1015 -14.27 -35.89 8.25
C ALA A 1015 -15.39 -34.98 7.70
N THR A 1016 -16.61 -35.30 8.09
CA THR A 1016 -17.80 -34.58 7.65
C THR A 1016 -18.01 -33.32 8.46
N LYS A 1017 -18.11 -32.17 7.79
CA LYS A 1017 -18.44 -30.90 8.41
C LYS A 1017 -19.84 -30.94 9.03
N THR A 1018 -19.92 -30.69 10.33
CA THR A 1018 -21.19 -30.63 11.05
C THR A 1018 -21.99 -29.36 10.70
N ALA A 1019 -23.29 -29.35 10.98
CA ALA A 1019 -24.11 -28.14 10.81
C ALA A 1019 -23.62 -26.96 11.68
N ALA A 1020 -23.11 -27.26 12.89
CA ALA A 1020 -22.51 -26.24 13.75
C ALA A 1020 -21.23 -25.66 13.15
N GLN A 1021 -20.35 -26.52 12.61
CA GLN A 1021 -19.13 -26.08 11.93
C GLN A 1021 -19.42 -25.35 10.61
N ALA A 1022 -20.44 -25.73 9.85
CA ALA A 1022 -20.87 -24.99 8.67
C ALA A 1022 -21.45 -23.60 9.02
N LYS A 1023 -22.17 -23.50 10.15
CA LYS A 1023 -22.60 -22.21 10.69
C LYS A 1023 -21.39 -21.36 11.16
N LYS A 1024 -20.34 -22.01 11.66
CA LYS A 1024 -19.11 -21.38 12.19
C LYS A 1024 -18.17 -20.89 11.09
N TRP A 1025 -17.90 -21.71 10.08
CA TRP A 1025 -16.86 -21.48 9.06
C TRP A 1025 -17.39 -21.34 7.63
N GLY A 1026 -18.70 -21.46 7.45
CA GLY A 1026 -19.32 -21.58 6.13
C GLY A 1026 -19.09 -22.97 5.51
N GLY A 1027 -19.35 -23.06 4.21
CA GLY A 1027 -19.29 -24.32 3.46
C GLY A 1027 -20.54 -25.18 3.63
N THR A 1028 -20.44 -26.47 3.28
CA THR A 1028 -21.61 -27.35 3.20
C THR A 1028 -21.61 -28.36 4.34
N ALA A 1029 -22.61 -28.27 5.21
CA ALA A 1029 -22.85 -29.28 6.25
C ALA A 1029 -23.18 -30.64 5.63
N GLY A 1030 -22.72 -31.73 6.25
CA GLY A 1030 -22.93 -33.08 5.73
C GLY A 1030 -22.01 -33.45 4.55
N GLN A 1031 -21.05 -32.58 4.20
CA GLN A 1031 -19.99 -32.87 3.24
C GLN A 1031 -18.63 -32.92 3.95
N ALA A 1032 -17.68 -33.69 3.43
CA ALA A 1032 -16.31 -33.73 3.94
C ALA A 1032 -15.64 -32.34 3.89
N PHE A 1033 -14.67 -32.08 4.76
CA PHE A 1033 -13.80 -30.90 4.67
C PHE A 1033 -13.01 -30.90 3.36
N ASP A 1034 -12.50 -32.08 2.97
CA ASP A 1034 -11.97 -32.39 1.66
C ASP A 1034 -12.51 -33.75 1.15
N ARG A 1035 -13.41 -33.70 0.17
CA ARG A 1035 -13.98 -34.90 -0.49
C ARG A 1035 -13.00 -35.64 -1.39
N CYS A 1036 -11.90 -34.98 -1.76
CA CYS A 1036 -10.86 -35.49 -2.64
C CYS A 1036 -9.61 -35.94 -1.88
N TYR A 1037 -9.64 -35.96 -0.54
CA TYR A 1037 -8.58 -36.52 0.28
C TYR A 1037 -8.16 -37.91 -0.21
N HIS A 1038 -6.85 -38.11 -0.47
CA HIS A 1038 -6.26 -39.31 -1.07
C HIS A 1038 -6.87 -39.78 -2.41
N GLN A 1039 -7.47 -38.87 -3.19
CA GLN A 1039 -8.11 -39.21 -4.46
C GLN A 1039 -7.52 -38.45 -5.65
N ALA A 1040 -7.76 -38.98 -6.85
CA ALA A 1040 -7.31 -38.38 -8.11
C ALA A 1040 -7.89 -36.97 -8.36
N CYS A 1041 -8.99 -36.61 -7.71
CA CYS A 1041 -9.64 -35.31 -7.88
C CYS A 1041 -8.99 -34.18 -7.05
N ASP A 1042 -8.02 -34.47 -6.18
CA ASP A 1042 -7.28 -33.45 -5.44
C ASP A 1042 -6.31 -32.69 -6.35
N ARG A 1043 -6.87 -31.75 -7.12
CA ARG A 1043 -6.21 -31.02 -8.21
C ARG A 1043 -6.43 -29.52 -8.10
N TYR A 1044 -5.44 -28.76 -8.53
CA TYR A 1044 -5.53 -27.30 -8.68
C TYR A 1044 -6.26 -26.94 -9.99
N PRO A 1045 -7.14 -25.91 -10.01
CA PRO A 1045 -7.54 -25.03 -8.90
C PRO A 1045 -8.74 -25.53 -8.09
N ASN A 1046 -9.35 -26.65 -8.47
CA ASN A 1046 -10.71 -26.99 -8.06
C ASN A 1046 -10.85 -27.62 -6.66
N ASN A 1047 -9.76 -28.06 -6.05
CA ASN A 1047 -9.75 -28.66 -4.71
C ASN A 1047 -9.07 -27.78 -3.65
N VAL A 1048 -9.07 -26.46 -3.83
CA VAL A 1048 -8.45 -25.51 -2.89
C VAL A 1048 -9.36 -24.32 -2.64
N ASP A 1049 -9.62 -24.01 -1.37
CA ASP A 1049 -10.27 -22.76 -0.97
C ASP A 1049 -9.23 -21.64 -0.82
N THR A 1050 -9.35 -20.59 -1.63
CA THR A 1050 -8.38 -19.49 -1.63
C THR A 1050 -8.40 -18.71 -0.32
N THR A 1051 -9.56 -18.57 0.33
CA THR A 1051 -9.68 -17.82 1.59
C THR A 1051 -9.04 -18.58 2.76
N ALA A 1052 -9.21 -19.90 2.83
CA ALA A 1052 -8.53 -20.72 3.81
C ALA A 1052 -7.01 -20.68 3.60
N LEU A 1053 -6.56 -20.81 2.35
CA LEU A 1053 -5.15 -20.78 2.00
C LEU A 1053 -4.48 -19.44 2.37
N ASP A 1054 -5.15 -18.32 2.10
CA ASP A 1054 -4.70 -16.96 2.46
C ASP A 1054 -4.51 -16.82 3.98
N ARG A 1055 -5.59 -17.08 4.74
CA ARG A 1055 -5.58 -17.00 6.20
C ARG A 1055 -4.52 -17.91 6.84
N CYS A 1056 -4.40 -19.13 6.37
CA CYS A 1056 -3.41 -20.05 6.91
C CYS A 1056 -1.97 -19.64 6.55
N SER A 1057 -1.73 -19.09 5.36
CA SER A 1057 -0.40 -18.61 4.96
C SER A 1057 0.07 -17.45 5.85
N ASP A 1058 -0.82 -16.52 6.15
CA ASP A 1058 -0.56 -15.44 7.09
C ASP A 1058 -0.37 -15.92 8.53
N ALA A 1059 -1.17 -16.91 8.98
CA ALA A 1059 -1.00 -17.50 10.30
C ALA A 1059 0.41 -18.10 10.47
N ILE A 1060 0.92 -18.77 9.43
CA ILE A 1060 2.28 -19.31 9.40
C ILE A 1060 3.33 -18.18 9.49
N ALA A 1061 3.15 -17.10 8.73
CA ALA A 1061 4.04 -15.93 8.80
C ALA A 1061 4.00 -15.25 10.18
N HIS A 1062 2.81 -15.12 10.75
CA HIS A 1062 2.62 -14.53 12.08
C HIS A 1062 3.36 -15.34 13.15
N ALA A 1063 3.21 -16.67 13.14
CA ALA A 1063 3.91 -17.55 14.06
C ALA A 1063 5.43 -17.43 13.92
N LEU A 1064 5.97 -17.44 12.69
CA LEU A 1064 7.41 -17.31 12.44
C LEU A 1064 7.97 -15.98 12.97
N TRP A 1065 7.35 -14.86 12.62
CA TRP A 1065 7.85 -13.54 13.03
C TRP A 1065 7.83 -13.36 14.54
N LYS A 1066 6.80 -13.88 15.22
CA LYS A 1066 6.70 -13.82 16.68
C LYS A 1066 7.77 -14.66 17.39
N VAL A 1067 8.10 -15.84 16.86
CA VAL A 1067 9.08 -16.73 17.53
C VAL A 1067 10.51 -16.45 17.14
N ALA A 1068 10.77 -15.87 15.96
CA ALA A 1068 12.12 -15.84 15.40
C ALA A 1068 12.70 -14.46 15.07
N VAL A 1069 11.88 -13.40 14.96
CA VAL A 1069 12.35 -12.09 14.50
C VAL A 1069 12.58 -11.10 15.66
N SER A 1070 13.73 -10.43 15.65
CA SER A 1070 14.14 -9.40 16.61
C SER A 1070 13.86 -8.00 16.09
N ALA A 1071 13.48 -7.07 16.98
CA ALA A 1071 13.43 -5.65 16.68
C ALA A 1071 14.73 -4.88 17.01
N ALA A 1072 15.79 -5.56 17.43
CA ALA A 1072 17.10 -4.95 17.70
C ALA A 1072 18.09 -5.20 16.53
N PRO A 1073 19.07 -4.31 16.26
CA PRO A 1073 20.13 -4.55 15.28
C PRO A 1073 21.02 -5.73 15.71
N ALA A 1074 21.62 -6.45 14.76
CA ALA A 1074 22.54 -7.55 15.05
C ALA A 1074 23.70 -7.08 15.95
N PRO A 1075 24.05 -7.82 17.02
CA PRO A 1075 25.26 -7.51 17.77
C PRO A 1075 26.46 -7.65 16.83
N GLY A 1076 27.24 -6.58 16.70
CA GLY A 1076 28.46 -6.59 15.90
C GLY A 1076 29.38 -7.70 16.40
N ASN A 1077 29.85 -8.55 15.47
CA ASN A 1077 30.92 -9.50 15.73
C ASN A 1077 32.14 -8.70 16.20
N SER A 1078 32.42 -8.72 17.50
CA SER A 1078 33.77 -8.52 17.98
C SER A 1078 34.55 -9.78 17.65
N GLU A 1079 35.49 -9.64 16.73
CA GLU A 1079 36.54 -10.62 16.53
C GLU A 1079 37.19 -10.94 17.90
N ARG A 1080 37.13 -12.20 18.29
CA ARG A 1080 38.22 -12.80 19.04
C ARG A 1080 39.00 -13.68 18.08
N THR A 1081 40.18 -13.16 17.73
CA THR A 1081 41.35 -13.74 17.03
C THR A 1081 41.18 -14.20 15.60
#